data_AF-A0A7N2LBE4-F1
#
_entry.id   AF-A0A7N2LBE4-F1
#
_cell.length_a   1.000
_cell.length_b   1.000
_cell.length_c   1.000
_cell.angle_alpha   90.00
_cell.angle_beta   90.00
_cell.angle_gamma   90.00
#
_symmetry.space_group_name_H-M   'P 1'
#
loop_
_entity.id
_entity.type
_entity.pdbx_description
1 polymer ?
#
loop_
_entity_poly.entity_id
_entity_poly.type
_entity_poly.pdbx_seq_one_letter_code
_entity_poly.pdbx_strand_id
1 'polypeptide(L)'
;MDSQAVGDIYAGALESEKLYVHLGISSYENGVQEIERSKKILINVDLDLAYSSEKLVNLHIILMYLLAHENDLQAMALEKNYVSTDSIEKALMFDLMSGILDSEVRELGAFMDNLQADIVDAHNKISSCRHLREFSTKMEEKLHDSKESLKHSQRQIFEVKVQLAKFQGTVFAFKSDNGEIDKALELSENGQLSNLNAKSNMQMAKQQRHLLRMLEKSLAREIDLEKKLAEARQNEEELKLKLHHTEKVAFHMEEAAEVVWGRFLEAENASVALMGISKELVGQLQLVKFNMNSAIQREIQLKVKHEDCIEQLKEKDIALEKLESSNAEYIAQSAEVFTLREKVDFLEEKLKESQFQLNNANACNEASQEQLSEMENIIESLKESIYNAESRAESAEAKATQLTETNMELTEELNFHKGSTSNTEKKIGLLEKQSRELEIQLQHAKASTEASQEQQNMLYSAIWDMETLIEDLKSKVSNAESKIETAEEQCVLLSESNLELSNELSFLRGRIEFLEMSLDQANSTKLESAKEINVRTKFIKDMAMQLATERVRIQKQLNNLTKENTILVEKLRIAKIMYNNIDGDNKEILFSKSDAISATCAKTYEEAVTGSLDKSLQAAIASLLFNTLLFNFKWLDKPSEEAPIRETKMRSSFSENSADVKVSKSKALKKVETRHSSRICIFMAIFVLLLSVSAIYLFNQNFQFGFDGQLSSWP
;
A
#
# COMPACT_ATOMS: atom_id res chain seq x y z
N MET A 1 25.24 47.38 -12.08
CA MET A 1 25.28 48.68 -12.76
C MET A 1 24.57 49.64 -11.85
N ASP A 2 25.31 50.65 -11.39
CA ASP A 2 24.90 52.02 -11.03
C ASP A 2 23.87 52.21 -9.88
N SER A 3 23.99 53.17 -8.95
CA SER A 3 25.11 54.09 -8.60
C SER A 3 24.90 54.71 -7.20
N GLN A 4 26.00 55.24 -6.63
CA GLN A 4 26.12 56.22 -5.52
C GLN A 4 25.24 57.50 -5.69
N ALA A 5 25.01 58.42 -4.72
CA ALA A 5 25.41 58.62 -3.31
C ALA A 5 24.65 59.84 -2.66
N VAL A 6 24.74 60.01 -1.32
CA VAL A 6 24.88 61.27 -0.50
C VAL A 6 24.00 62.52 -0.84
N GLY A 7 23.40 63.29 0.10
CA GLY A 7 23.33 63.25 1.58
C GLY A 7 22.66 64.53 2.19
N ASP A 8 22.42 64.53 3.51
CA ASP A 8 22.07 65.59 4.50
C ASP A 8 21.19 66.83 4.18
N ILE A 9 20.21 67.13 5.07
CA ILE A 9 20.20 68.29 6.02
C ILE A 9 18.91 68.32 6.91
N TYR A 10 18.98 69.05 8.02
CA TYR A 10 18.13 69.08 9.23
C TYR A 10 16.66 69.60 9.15
N ALA A 11 15.83 69.01 10.03
CA ALA A 11 14.77 69.60 10.88
C ALA A 11 13.45 70.20 10.30
N GLY A 12 12.33 69.68 10.82
CA GLY A 12 10.98 70.29 10.76
C GLY A 12 9.89 69.26 11.12
N ALA A 13 9.06 69.51 12.14
CA ALA A 13 8.06 68.56 12.62
C ALA A 13 6.63 68.96 12.21
N LEU A 14 5.82 68.01 11.71
CA LEU A 14 4.70 67.39 12.45
C LEU A 14 3.91 66.37 11.57
N GLU A 15 3.45 65.29 12.23
CA GLU A 15 2.28 64.45 11.92
C GLU A 15 2.11 63.61 10.63
N SER A 16 1.56 62.42 10.91
CA SER A 16 0.82 61.48 10.05
C SER A 16 1.54 60.46 9.14
N GLU A 17 1.11 59.21 9.38
CA GLU A 17 1.08 58.04 8.51
C GLU A 17 2.32 57.12 8.30
N LYS A 18 2.07 55.83 8.60
CA LYS A 18 2.74 54.62 8.11
C LYS A 18 4.24 54.44 8.41
N LEU A 19 4.50 53.82 9.56
CA LEU A 19 5.57 52.83 9.67
C LEU A 19 4.95 51.43 9.57
N TYR A 20 4.99 50.85 8.38
CA TYR A 20 4.70 49.43 8.16
C TYR A 20 6.00 48.62 8.28
N VAL A 21 5.88 47.31 8.49
CA VAL A 21 7.00 46.34 8.60
C VAL A 21 7.74 46.32 9.96
N HIS A 22 7.18 45.57 10.91
CA HIS A 22 7.76 44.24 11.17
C HIS A 22 6.62 43.21 11.21
N LEU A 23 6.24 42.71 10.04
CA LEU A 23 5.20 41.68 9.90
C LEU A 23 5.81 40.28 10.09
N GLY A 24 5.18 39.47 10.94
CA GLY A 24 5.40 38.03 11.02
C GLY A 24 6.49 37.58 11.99
N ILE A 25 6.28 36.37 12.54
CA ILE A 25 7.21 35.62 13.43
C ILE A 25 7.33 36.22 14.85
N SER A 26 6.20 36.35 15.57
CA SER A 26 6.20 36.50 17.04
C SER A 26 4.87 36.08 17.70
N SER A 27 3.71 36.38 17.08
CA SER A 27 2.40 36.11 17.70
C SER A 27 2.10 34.62 17.96
N TYR A 28 2.66 33.72 17.17
CA TYR A 28 2.48 32.27 17.37
C TYR A 28 3.23 31.76 18.60
N GLU A 29 4.45 32.25 18.82
CA GLU A 29 5.31 31.82 19.93
C GLU A 29 4.81 32.38 21.28
N ASN A 30 4.35 33.63 21.30
CA ASN A 30 3.71 34.20 22.49
C ASN A 30 2.35 33.54 22.80
N GLY A 31 1.54 33.24 21.78
CA GLY A 31 0.26 32.54 21.95
C GLY A 31 0.41 31.11 22.51
N VAL A 32 1.42 30.35 22.06
CA VAL A 32 1.74 29.02 22.62
C VAL A 32 2.17 29.13 24.09
N GLN A 33 2.93 30.17 24.46
CA GLN A 33 3.35 30.37 25.84
C GLN A 33 2.19 30.80 26.76
N GLU A 34 1.23 31.58 26.26
CA GLU A 34 -0.01 31.94 26.98
C GLU A 34 -0.95 30.74 27.17
N ILE A 35 -1.07 29.89 26.15
CA ILE A 35 -1.75 28.57 26.20
C ILE A 35 -1.16 27.70 27.31
N GLU A 36 0.16 27.56 27.35
CA GLU A 36 0.85 26.71 28.32
C GLU A 36 0.73 27.24 29.75
N ARG A 37 0.89 28.56 29.95
CA ARG A 37 0.66 29.22 31.24
C ARG A 37 -0.77 29.00 31.75
N SER A 38 -1.77 29.26 30.92
CA SER A 38 -3.18 29.11 31.31
C SER A 38 -3.55 27.64 31.59
N LYS A 39 -3.00 26.70 30.83
CA LYS A 39 -3.13 25.26 31.08
C LYS A 39 -2.51 24.86 32.42
N LYS A 40 -1.32 25.39 32.76
CA LYS A 40 -0.65 25.12 34.03
C LYS A 40 -1.45 25.66 35.22
N ILE A 41 -2.04 26.84 35.10
CA ILE A 41 -2.90 27.43 36.14
C ILE A 41 -4.14 26.57 36.38
N LEU A 42 -4.81 26.11 35.32
CA LEU A 42 -5.97 25.22 35.45
C LEU A 42 -5.59 23.87 36.09
N ILE A 43 -4.44 23.28 35.71
CA ILE A 43 -3.95 22.04 36.35
C ILE A 43 -3.68 22.24 37.84
N ASN A 44 -3.12 23.38 38.25
CA ASN A 44 -2.93 23.68 39.67
C ASN A 44 -4.27 23.76 40.41
N VAL A 45 -5.25 24.52 39.87
CA VAL A 45 -6.60 24.62 40.42
C VAL A 45 -7.26 23.23 40.57
N ASP A 46 -7.14 22.37 39.57
CA ASP A 46 -7.70 21.01 39.60
C ASP A 46 -6.99 20.12 40.65
N LEU A 47 -5.67 20.29 40.85
CA LEU A 47 -4.90 19.58 41.88
C LEU A 47 -5.25 20.06 43.29
N ASP A 48 -5.35 21.37 43.51
CA ASP A 48 -5.73 21.98 44.79
C ASP A 48 -7.17 21.61 45.18
N LEU A 49 -8.08 21.57 44.19
CA LEU A 49 -9.43 21.07 44.34
C LEU A 49 -9.46 19.57 44.71
N ALA A 50 -8.66 18.73 44.04
CA ALA A 50 -8.56 17.30 44.34
C ALA A 50 -7.99 17.05 45.75
N TYR A 51 -6.92 17.76 46.15
CA TYR A 51 -6.39 17.72 47.51
C TYR A 51 -7.45 18.12 48.54
N SER A 52 -8.21 19.19 48.25
CA SER A 52 -9.26 19.66 49.15
C SER A 52 -10.43 18.67 49.30
N SER A 53 -10.76 17.91 48.25
CA SER A 53 -11.82 16.89 48.30
C SER A 53 -11.35 15.65 49.05
N GLU A 54 -10.10 15.22 48.90
CA GLU A 54 -9.49 14.15 49.69
C GLU A 54 -9.43 14.53 51.18
N LYS A 55 -8.93 15.73 51.50
CA LYS A 55 -8.91 16.25 52.88
C LYS A 55 -10.32 16.30 53.46
N LEU A 56 -11.33 16.70 52.68
CA LEU A 56 -12.73 16.74 53.11
C LEU A 56 -13.33 15.35 53.39
N VAL A 57 -13.03 14.34 52.57
CA VAL A 57 -13.43 12.94 52.83
C VAL A 57 -12.80 12.42 54.12
N ASN A 58 -11.51 12.69 54.34
CA ASN A 58 -10.81 12.31 55.57
C ASN A 58 -11.43 12.97 56.82
N LEU A 59 -11.83 14.24 56.73
CA LEU A 59 -12.56 14.93 57.82
C LEU A 59 -13.98 14.39 58.00
N HIS A 60 -14.62 13.88 56.94
CA HIS A 60 -15.93 13.24 57.03
C HIS A 60 -15.87 11.90 57.79
N ILE A 61 -14.75 11.16 57.72
CA ILE A 61 -14.52 9.96 58.54
C ILE A 61 -14.48 10.32 60.03
N ILE A 62 -13.80 11.42 60.39
CA ILE A 62 -13.76 11.92 61.77
C ILE A 62 -15.16 12.40 62.22
N LEU A 63 -15.90 13.09 61.35
CA LEU A 63 -17.30 13.45 61.62
C LEU A 63 -18.18 12.23 61.89
N MET A 64 -18.05 11.16 61.10
CA MET A 64 -18.82 9.92 61.32
C MET A 64 -18.46 9.22 62.64
N TYR A 65 -17.18 9.22 63.02
CA TYR A 65 -16.75 8.70 64.32
C TYR A 65 -17.35 9.52 65.48
N LEU A 66 -17.38 10.85 65.36
CA LEU A 66 -18.02 11.73 66.35
C LEU A 66 -19.54 11.55 66.39
N LEU A 67 -20.24 11.46 65.25
CA LEU A 67 -21.68 11.20 65.21
C LEU A 67 -22.07 9.89 65.90
N ALA A 68 -21.25 8.84 65.79
CA ALA A 68 -21.46 7.60 66.53
C ALA A 68 -21.35 7.82 68.05
N HIS A 69 -20.31 8.52 68.51
CA HIS A 69 -20.04 8.75 69.93
C HIS A 69 -20.91 9.86 70.57
N GLU A 70 -21.53 10.75 69.78
CA GLU A 70 -22.45 11.77 70.30
C GLU A 70 -23.66 11.12 71.00
N ASN A 71 -24.23 10.07 70.40
CA ASN A 71 -25.37 9.34 70.98
C ASN A 71 -25.01 8.71 72.32
N ASP A 72 -23.81 8.11 72.43
CA ASP A 72 -23.30 7.51 73.66
C ASP A 72 -23.08 8.57 74.75
N LEU A 73 -22.53 9.73 74.40
CA LEU A 73 -22.35 10.86 75.32
C LEU A 73 -23.68 11.50 75.75
N GLN A 74 -24.65 11.62 74.85
CA GLN A 74 -25.98 12.12 75.17
C GLN A 74 -26.75 11.15 76.09
N ALA A 75 -26.57 9.84 75.92
CA ALA A 75 -27.10 8.82 76.82
C ALA A 75 -26.42 8.91 78.21
N MET A 76 -25.08 8.99 78.26
CA MET A 76 -24.32 9.15 79.50
C MET A 76 -24.66 10.47 80.24
N ALA A 77 -25.04 11.54 79.53
CA ALA A 77 -25.47 12.80 80.12
C ALA A 77 -26.84 12.72 80.82
N LEU A 78 -27.74 11.83 80.37
CA LEU A 78 -29.07 11.64 80.99
C LEU A 78 -29.00 10.76 82.24
N GLU A 79 -28.02 9.88 82.33
CA GLU A 79 -27.88 8.90 83.41
C GLU A 79 -27.20 9.52 84.64
N LYS A 80 -28.02 10.11 85.54
CA LYS A 80 -27.58 10.92 86.70
C LYS A 80 -26.82 10.17 87.82
N ASN A 81 -26.04 9.13 87.51
CA ASN A 81 -25.34 8.30 88.47
C ASN A 81 -23.82 8.34 88.24
N TYR A 82 -23.10 8.89 89.22
CA TYR A 82 -21.64 8.79 89.44
C TYR A 82 -20.74 8.74 88.18
N VAL A 83 -20.23 9.92 87.81
CA VAL A 83 -19.27 10.10 86.70
C VAL A 83 -18.09 9.12 86.81
N SER A 84 -18.07 8.12 85.92
CA SER A 84 -17.00 7.11 85.84
C SER A 84 -15.75 7.69 85.15
N THR A 85 -14.55 7.24 85.52
CA THR A 85 -13.31 7.66 84.86
C THR A 85 -13.31 7.38 83.35
N ASP A 86 -13.94 6.28 82.92
CA ASP A 86 -14.14 5.93 81.51
C ASP A 86 -15.06 6.93 80.78
N SER A 87 -16.07 7.48 81.47
CA SER A 87 -16.94 8.52 80.88
C SER A 87 -16.20 9.87 80.72
N ILE A 88 -15.29 10.21 81.65
CA ILE A 88 -14.45 11.41 81.54
C ILE A 88 -13.45 11.26 80.40
N GLU A 89 -12.80 10.10 80.26
CA GLU A 89 -11.86 9.83 79.17
C GLU A 89 -12.54 9.91 77.80
N LYS A 90 -13.74 9.33 77.65
CA LYS A 90 -14.56 9.43 76.43
C LYS A 90 -15.00 10.86 76.13
N ALA A 91 -15.42 11.63 77.14
CA ALA A 91 -15.79 13.04 76.96
C ALA A 91 -14.59 13.91 76.55
N LEU A 92 -13.40 13.69 77.13
CA LEU A 92 -12.17 14.40 76.76
C LEU A 92 -11.67 14.00 75.36
N MET A 93 -11.77 12.72 74.99
CA MET A 93 -11.47 12.25 73.62
C MET A 93 -12.43 12.89 72.60
N PHE A 94 -13.72 12.98 72.91
CA PHE A 94 -14.71 13.63 72.06
C PHE A 94 -14.46 15.13 71.90
N ASP A 95 -14.14 15.85 72.98
CA ASP A 95 -13.78 17.28 72.97
C ASP A 95 -12.50 17.51 72.14
N LEU A 96 -11.47 16.68 72.33
CA LEU A 96 -10.22 16.73 71.56
C LEU A 96 -10.46 16.46 70.06
N MET A 97 -11.18 15.40 69.71
CA MET A 97 -11.47 15.04 68.32
C MET A 97 -12.39 16.07 67.64
N SER A 98 -13.34 16.64 68.38
CA SER A 98 -14.16 17.77 67.90
C SER A 98 -13.32 19.03 67.68
N GLY A 99 -12.36 19.32 68.56
CA GLY A 99 -11.44 20.44 68.42
C GLY A 99 -10.44 20.29 67.26
N ILE A 100 -9.97 19.06 67.01
CA ILE A 100 -9.15 18.72 65.82
C ILE A 100 -10.00 18.94 64.56
N LEU A 101 -11.22 18.40 64.52
CA LEU A 101 -12.13 18.58 63.38
C LEU A 101 -12.45 20.07 63.15
N ASP A 102 -12.72 20.85 64.18
CA ASP A 102 -12.92 22.31 64.09
C ASP A 102 -11.72 23.03 63.48
N SER A 103 -10.50 22.70 63.92
CA SER A 103 -9.29 23.34 63.42
C SER A 103 -9.03 23.01 61.95
N GLU A 104 -9.14 21.74 61.57
CA GLU A 104 -8.95 21.29 60.19
C GLU A 104 -10.03 21.82 59.25
N VAL A 105 -11.30 21.88 59.68
CA VAL A 105 -12.42 22.43 58.92
C VAL A 105 -12.34 23.96 58.78
N ARG A 106 -11.73 24.65 59.75
CA ARG A 106 -11.40 26.08 59.66
C ARG A 106 -10.25 26.32 58.69
N GLU A 107 -9.17 25.55 58.77
CA GLU A 107 -8.04 25.62 57.84
C GLU A 107 -8.47 25.33 56.40
N LEU A 108 -9.19 24.23 56.18
CA LEU A 108 -9.75 23.87 54.88
C LEU A 108 -10.71 24.94 54.36
N GLY A 109 -11.49 25.57 55.23
CA GLY A 109 -12.30 26.73 54.87
C GLY A 109 -11.48 27.89 54.32
N ALA A 110 -10.40 28.28 55.01
CA ALA A 110 -9.50 29.34 54.55
C ALA A 110 -8.75 28.94 53.25
N PHE A 111 -8.42 27.66 53.08
CA PHE A 111 -7.87 27.14 51.83
C PHE A 111 -8.86 27.28 50.67
N MET A 112 -10.15 26.99 50.87
CA MET A 112 -11.19 27.19 49.85
C MET A 112 -11.37 28.68 49.47
N ASP A 113 -11.21 29.60 50.41
CA ASP A 113 -11.28 31.03 50.13
C ASP A 113 -10.11 31.49 49.25
N ASN A 114 -8.89 30.95 49.48
CA ASN A 114 -7.72 31.16 48.62
C ASN A 114 -7.92 30.54 47.23
N LEU A 115 -8.35 29.28 47.16
CA LEU A 115 -8.64 28.58 45.91
C LEU A 115 -9.74 29.29 45.09
N GLN A 116 -10.71 29.94 45.75
CA GLN A 116 -11.69 30.78 45.07
C GLN A 116 -11.06 32.03 44.46
N ALA A 117 -10.09 32.66 45.13
CA ALA A 117 -9.33 33.77 44.57
C ALA A 117 -8.49 33.32 43.36
N ASP A 118 -7.84 32.16 43.45
CA ASP A 118 -7.05 31.58 42.35
C ASP A 118 -7.92 31.20 41.15
N ILE A 119 -9.14 30.68 41.34
CA ILE A 119 -10.11 30.45 40.25
C ILE A 119 -10.54 31.77 39.58
N VAL A 120 -10.69 32.86 40.34
CA VAL A 120 -11.03 34.18 39.79
C VAL A 120 -9.85 34.78 39.01
N ASP A 121 -8.62 34.63 39.49
CA ASP A 121 -7.41 35.03 38.76
C ASP A 121 -7.19 34.17 37.50
N ALA A 122 -7.39 32.85 37.58
CA ALA A 122 -7.38 31.94 36.45
C ALA A 122 -8.40 32.36 35.39
N HIS A 123 -9.63 32.69 35.77
CA HIS A 123 -10.66 33.20 34.86
C HIS A 123 -10.21 34.48 34.13
N ASN A 124 -9.59 35.41 34.85
CA ASN A 124 -9.07 36.65 34.26
C ASN A 124 -7.93 36.38 33.26
N LYS A 125 -7.05 35.41 33.53
CA LYS A 125 -5.96 34.99 32.62
C LYS A 125 -6.45 34.16 31.43
N ILE A 126 -7.46 33.31 31.62
CA ILE A 126 -8.07 32.52 30.54
C ILE A 126 -8.87 33.42 29.60
N SER A 127 -9.60 34.40 30.14
CA SER A 127 -10.36 35.36 29.34
C SER A 127 -9.49 36.34 28.53
N SER A 128 -8.24 36.62 28.94
CA SER A 128 -7.30 37.39 28.11
C SER A 128 -6.85 36.60 26.86
N CYS A 129 -6.88 35.27 26.91
CA CYS A 129 -6.59 34.37 25.80
C CYS A 129 -7.73 34.25 24.76
N ARG A 130 -8.79 35.07 24.84
CA ARG A 130 -9.99 35.05 23.96
C ARG A 130 -9.69 35.08 22.45
N HIS A 131 -8.51 35.56 22.05
CA HIS A 131 -8.06 35.54 20.66
C HIS A 131 -7.85 34.11 20.11
N LEU A 132 -7.62 33.12 20.97
CA LEU A 132 -7.47 31.69 20.65
C LEU A 132 -8.80 30.91 20.77
N ARG A 133 -9.90 31.56 20.33
CA ARG A 133 -11.32 31.17 20.48
C ARG A 133 -11.60 29.75 21.00
N GLU A 134 -11.33 28.71 20.22
CA GLU A 134 -11.67 27.31 20.53
C GLU A 134 -10.95 26.75 21.78
N PHE A 135 -9.68 27.13 21.96
CA PHE A 135 -8.91 26.76 23.16
C PHE A 135 -9.42 27.51 24.39
N SER A 136 -9.68 28.81 24.24
CA SER A 136 -10.24 29.65 25.31
C SER A 136 -11.59 29.10 25.81
N THR A 137 -12.50 28.73 24.90
CA THR A 137 -13.82 28.18 25.28
C THR A 137 -13.71 26.85 26.01
N LYS A 138 -12.82 25.94 25.57
CA LYS A 138 -12.61 24.64 26.23
C LYS A 138 -11.99 24.76 27.62
N MET A 139 -11.17 25.80 27.83
CA MET A 139 -10.56 26.09 29.11
C MET A 139 -11.51 26.82 30.07
N GLU A 140 -12.38 27.68 29.54
CA GLU A 140 -13.46 28.36 30.27
C GLU A 140 -14.56 27.38 30.72
N GLU A 141 -14.88 26.37 29.89
CA GLU A 141 -15.73 25.22 30.25
C GLU A 141 -15.15 24.41 31.43
N LYS A 142 -13.90 23.96 31.33
CA LYS A 142 -13.24 23.23 32.44
C LYS A 142 -13.16 24.06 33.73
N LEU A 143 -12.82 25.35 33.64
CA LEU A 143 -12.78 26.22 34.81
C LEU A 143 -14.19 26.41 35.44
N HIS A 144 -15.25 26.33 34.63
CA HIS A 144 -16.61 26.32 35.14
C HIS A 144 -16.90 25.04 35.97
N ASP A 145 -16.45 23.88 35.49
CA ASP A 145 -16.55 22.61 36.24
C ASP A 145 -15.78 22.66 37.56
N SER A 146 -14.54 23.18 37.56
CA SER A 146 -13.73 23.36 38.78
C SER A 146 -14.42 24.33 39.77
N LYS A 147 -15.11 25.36 39.25
CA LYS A 147 -15.88 26.33 40.06
C LYS A 147 -17.16 25.74 40.66
N GLU A 148 -17.90 24.90 39.94
CA GLU A 148 -19.06 24.19 40.52
C GLU A 148 -18.63 23.12 41.54
N SER A 149 -17.47 22.50 41.32
CA SER A 149 -16.86 21.55 42.25
C SER A 149 -16.41 22.24 43.55
N LEU A 150 -15.76 23.41 43.47
CA LEU A 150 -15.46 24.25 44.64
C LEU A 150 -16.73 24.58 45.44
N LYS A 151 -17.81 25.02 44.78
CA LYS A 151 -19.11 25.27 45.44
C LYS A 151 -19.72 24.02 46.06
N HIS A 152 -19.44 22.83 45.55
CA HIS A 152 -19.88 21.58 46.16
C HIS A 152 -19.12 21.30 47.46
N SER A 153 -17.79 21.39 47.43
CA SER A 153 -16.94 21.22 48.60
C SER A 153 -17.20 22.29 49.68
N GLN A 154 -17.46 23.55 49.30
CA GLN A 154 -17.87 24.61 50.24
C GLN A 154 -19.21 24.29 50.95
N ARG A 155 -20.19 23.70 50.23
CA ARG A 155 -21.47 23.27 50.84
C ARG A 155 -21.26 22.13 51.84
N GLN A 156 -20.43 21.15 51.50
CA GLN A 156 -20.08 20.05 52.40
C GLN A 156 -19.31 20.55 53.65
N ILE A 157 -18.34 21.48 53.48
CA ILE A 157 -17.66 22.13 54.61
C ILE A 157 -18.65 22.88 55.52
N PHE A 158 -19.63 23.57 54.94
CA PHE A 158 -20.68 24.23 55.71
C PHE A 158 -21.55 23.22 56.48
N GLU A 159 -21.90 22.08 55.87
CA GLU A 159 -22.62 20.99 56.55
C GLU A 159 -21.82 20.42 57.73
N VAL A 160 -20.52 20.14 57.55
CA VAL A 160 -19.63 19.70 58.64
C VAL A 160 -19.58 20.74 59.76
N LYS A 161 -19.46 22.05 59.44
CA LYS A 161 -19.52 23.14 60.43
C LYS A 161 -20.85 23.19 61.19
N VAL A 162 -21.97 22.91 60.52
CA VAL A 162 -23.30 22.85 61.16
C VAL A 162 -23.42 21.67 62.13
N GLN A 163 -22.90 20.48 61.78
CA GLN A 163 -22.89 19.34 62.71
C GLN A 163 -21.95 19.60 63.90
N LEU A 164 -20.76 20.15 63.65
CA LEU A 164 -19.80 20.53 64.67
C LEU A 164 -20.35 21.57 65.66
N ALA A 165 -21.16 22.53 65.20
CA ALA A 165 -21.85 23.47 66.07
C ALA A 165 -22.90 22.79 66.98
N LYS A 166 -23.50 21.67 66.55
CA LYS A 166 -24.36 20.85 67.41
C LYS A 166 -23.53 20.13 68.48
N PHE A 167 -22.42 19.49 68.10
CA PHE A 167 -21.50 18.84 69.05
C PHE A 167 -21.03 19.81 70.14
N GLN A 168 -20.66 21.04 69.77
CA GLN A 168 -20.30 22.09 70.73
C GLN A 168 -21.45 22.39 71.69
N GLY A 169 -22.70 22.41 71.23
CA GLY A 169 -23.90 22.53 72.07
C GLY A 169 -24.09 21.32 73.01
N THR A 170 -23.92 20.09 72.51
CA THR A 170 -24.02 18.85 73.30
C THR A 170 -22.95 18.79 74.40
N VAL A 171 -21.70 19.17 74.09
CA VAL A 171 -20.60 19.27 75.06
C VAL A 171 -20.84 20.40 76.07
N PHE A 172 -21.40 21.54 75.65
CA PHE A 172 -21.77 22.62 76.59
C PHE A 172 -22.85 22.19 77.57
N ALA A 173 -23.84 21.40 77.12
CA ALA A 173 -24.87 20.84 78.00
C ALA A 173 -24.27 19.90 79.05
N PHE A 174 -23.35 19.01 78.65
CA PHE A 174 -22.61 18.12 79.57
C PHE A 174 -21.76 18.91 80.59
N LYS A 175 -21.20 20.05 80.18
CA LYS A 175 -20.36 20.91 81.03
C LYS A 175 -21.17 21.79 81.99
N SER A 176 -22.45 22.02 81.72
CA SER A 176 -23.30 22.98 82.45
C SER A 176 -24.17 22.39 83.57
N ASP A 177 -24.37 21.06 83.64
CA ASP A 177 -25.20 20.43 84.71
C ASP A 177 -24.46 20.29 86.07
N ASN A 178 -23.26 20.88 86.19
CA ASN A 178 -22.45 20.95 87.42
C ASN A 178 -22.52 22.32 88.14
N GLY A 179 -23.47 23.20 87.77
CA GLY A 179 -23.61 24.56 88.31
C GLY A 179 -24.98 24.87 88.92
N GLU A 180 -25.06 24.83 90.25
CA GLU A 180 -26.09 25.42 91.13
C GLU A 180 -27.59 25.26 90.77
N ILE A 181 -28.24 24.28 91.42
CA ILE A 181 -29.69 24.33 91.68
C ILE A 181 -29.90 24.74 93.15
N ASP A 182 -30.46 25.92 93.42
CA ASP A 182 -31.00 26.26 94.74
C ASP A 182 -32.16 27.29 94.70
N LYS A 183 -33.11 27.10 95.63
CA LYS A 183 -34.21 27.97 96.11
C LYS A 183 -35.54 28.17 95.32
N ALA A 184 -36.60 28.22 96.16
CA ALA A 184 -38.01 28.62 95.98
C ALA A 184 -38.91 27.56 95.30
N LEU A 185 -39.73 26.75 96.00
CA LEU A 185 -40.41 26.86 97.29
C LEU A 185 -41.58 27.88 97.36
N GLU A 186 -42.79 27.32 97.50
CA GLU A 186 -43.96 27.77 98.29
C GLU A 186 -45.15 28.59 97.72
N LEU A 187 -46.33 28.17 98.21
CA LEU A 187 -47.65 28.83 98.30
C LEU A 187 -48.48 28.96 96.98
N SER A 188 -49.82 28.90 97.01
CA SER A 188 -50.76 29.06 98.13
C SER A 188 -51.94 28.06 98.11
N GLU A 189 -52.49 27.82 99.31
CA GLU A 189 -53.59 26.89 99.64
C GLU A 189 -54.94 27.63 99.83
N ASN A 190 -56.01 26.86 100.11
CA ASN A 190 -57.36 27.25 100.56
C ASN A 190 -58.36 27.78 99.51
N GLY A 191 -59.65 27.42 99.51
CA GLY A 191 -60.37 26.42 100.31
C GLY A 191 -61.74 26.94 100.83
N GLN A 192 -62.84 26.25 100.48
CA GLN A 192 -64.06 26.00 101.30
C GLN A 192 -65.28 25.60 100.44
N LEU A 193 -65.87 24.44 100.79
CA LEU A 193 -67.18 23.98 100.32
C LEU A 193 -68.20 24.11 101.45
N SER A 194 -69.38 24.66 101.19
CA SER A 194 -70.61 24.18 101.86
C SER A 194 -71.93 24.61 101.20
N ASN A 195 -72.78 23.61 100.97
CA ASN A 195 -74.24 23.62 101.11
C ASN A 195 -75.15 24.33 100.05
N LEU A 196 -75.63 23.57 99.06
CA LEU A 196 -76.82 23.88 98.24
C LEU A 196 -77.56 22.60 97.77
N ASN A 197 -77.71 21.63 98.69
CA ASN A 197 -77.95 20.20 98.41
C ASN A 197 -79.42 19.80 98.08
N ALA A 198 -80.08 20.53 97.18
CA ALA A 198 -81.37 20.08 96.61
C ALA A 198 -81.57 20.55 95.16
N LYS A 199 -81.22 21.81 94.86
CA LYS A 199 -81.22 22.35 93.50
C LYS A 199 -79.93 22.00 92.74
N SER A 200 -78.81 21.87 93.47
CA SER A 200 -77.52 21.44 92.93
C SER A 200 -77.59 20.05 92.27
N ASN A 201 -78.21 19.05 92.89
CA ASN A 201 -78.23 17.67 92.33
C ASN A 201 -78.85 17.58 90.93
N MET A 202 -79.89 18.36 90.61
CA MET A 202 -80.50 18.34 89.27
C MET A 202 -79.64 19.07 88.22
N GLN A 203 -78.85 20.06 88.65
CA GLN A 203 -77.91 20.79 87.79
C GLN A 203 -76.61 20.00 87.59
N MET A 204 -76.08 19.39 88.66
CA MET A 204 -74.97 18.44 88.64
C MET A 204 -75.29 17.23 87.77
N ALA A 205 -76.49 16.64 87.88
CA ALA A 205 -76.88 15.52 87.00
C ALA A 205 -76.99 15.93 85.52
N LYS A 206 -77.39 17.17 85.21
CA LYS A 206 -77.36 17.71 83.84
C LYS A 206 -75.93 17.97 83.35
N GLN A 207 -75.05 18.50 84.21
CA GLN A 207 -73.63 18.70 83.92
C GLN A 207 -72.91 17.37 83.72
N GLN A 208 -73.17 16.36 84.55
CA GLN A 208 -72.65 14.99 84.41
C GLN A 208 -73.10 14.34 83.10
N ARG A 209 -74.37 14.48 82.70
CA ARG A 209 -74.85 14.01 81.38
C ARG A 209 -74.21 14.76 80.21
N HIS A 210 -73.92 16.05 80.37
CA HIS A 210 -73.19 16.82 79.36
C HIS A 210 -71.72 16.38 79.26
N LEU A 211 -71.06 16.17 80.40
CA LEU A 211 -69.70 15.61 80.50
C LEU A 211 -69.62 14.22 79.86
N LEU A 212 -70.53 13.30 80.20
CA LEU A 212 -70.62 11.97 79.58
C LEU A 212 -70.79 12.08 78.06
N ARG A 213 -71.71 12.91 77.56
CA ARG A 213 -71.87 13.12 76.10
C ARG A 213 -70.65 13.76 75.44
N MET A 214 -69.89 14.59 76.16
CA MET A 214 -68.63 15.16 75.67
C MET A 214 -67.51 14.11 75.64
N LEU A 215 -67.45 13.22 76.64
CA LEU A 215 -66.53 12.09 76.69
C LEU A 215 -66.84 11.05 75.61
N GLU A 216 -68.12 10.69 75.40
CA GLU A 216 -68.58 9.85 74.28
C GLU A 216 -68.14 10.42 72.92
N LYS A 217 -68.30 11.74 72.73
CA LYS A 217 -67.82 12.45 71.52
C LYS A 217 -66.29 12.56 71.45
N SER A 218 -65.58 12.49 72.56
CA SER A 218 -64.11 12.44 72.57
C SER A 218 -63.65 11.05 72.15
N LEU A 219 -64.15 10.01 72.82
CA LEU A 219 -63.87 8.61 72.55
C LEU A 219 -64.18 8.21 71.10
N ALA A 220 -65.32 8.66 70.55
CA ALA A 220 -65.67 8.41 69.15
C ALA A 220 -64.68 9.06 68.14
N ARG A 221 -64.09 10.21 68.49
CA ARG A 221 -63.03 10.84 67.68
C ARG A 221 -61.68 10.18 67.88
N GLU A 222 -61.40 9.70 69.09
CA GLU A 222 -60.18 8.98 69.42
C GLU A 222 -60.11 7.64 68.69
N ILE A 223 -61.21 6.90 68.60
CA ILE A 223 -61.34 5.66 67.81
C ILE A 223 -61.18 5.94 66.29
N ASP A 224 -61.73 7.04 65.78
CA ASP A 224 -61.54 7.47 64.38
C ASP A 224 -60.08 7.86 64.08
N LEU A 225 -59.40 8.50 65.03
CA LEU A 225 -57.96 8.81 64.94
C LEU A 225 -57.11 7.54 65.02
N GLU A 226 -57.42 6.60 65.92
CA GLU A 226 -56.74 5.31 66.02
C GLU A 226 -56.88 4.49 64.73
N LYS A 227 -58.08 4.48 64.13
CA LYS A 227 -58.31 3.86 62.82
C LYS A 227 -57.47 4.51 61.72
N LYS A 228 -57.44 5.84 61.64
CA LYS A 228 -56.60 6.57 60.67
C LYS A 228 -55.11 6.35 60.89
N LEU A 229 -54.68 6.17 62.14
CA LEU A 229 -53.31 5.86 62.50
C LEU A 229 -52.93 4.42 62.08
N ALA A 230 -53.85 3.46 62.21
CA ALA A 230 -53.67 2.11 61.67
C ALA A 230 -53.61 2.10 60.13
N GLU A 231 -54.51 2.83 59.45
CA GLU A 231 -54.48 3.02 57.99
C GLU A 231 -53.17 3.69 57.54
N ALA A 232 -52.67 4.68 58.28
CA ALA A 232 -51.38 5.34 58.00
C ALA A 232 -50.18 4.39 58.15
N ARG A 233 -50.13 3.56 59.21
CA ARG A 233 -49.09 2.53 59.39
C ARG A 233 -49.11 1.48 58.27
N GLN A 234 -50.28 1.08 57.80
CA GLN A 234 -50.39 0.16 56.66
C GLN A 234 -49.83 0.78 55.37
N ASN A 235 -50.14 2.06 55.11
CA ASN A 235 -49.60 2.79 53.97
C ASN A 235 -48.06 2.97 54.05
N GLU A 236 -47.52 3.16 55.26
CA GLU A 236 -46.07 3.26 55.50
C GLU A 236 -45.33 1.95 55.13
N GLU A 237 -45.82 0.80 55.58
CA GLU A 237 -45.24 -0.50 55.21
C GLU A 237 -45.42 -0.82 53.71
N GLU A 238 -46.54 -0.42 53.08
CA GLU A 238 -46.70 -0.54 51.62
C GLU A 238 -45.70 0.34 50.86
N LEU A 239 -45.46 1.58 51.31
CA LEU A 239 -44.47 2.48 50.73
C LEU A 239 -43.05 1.94 50.88
N LYS A 240 -42.73 1.34 52.04
CA LYS A 240 -41.42 0.71 52.31
C LYS A 240 -41.17 -0.51 51.43
N LEU A 241 -42.19 -1.35 51.20
CA LEU A 241 -42.11 -2.46 50.23
C LEU A 241 -41.91 -1.95 48.79
N LYS A 242 -42.62 -0.89 48.40
CA LYS A 242 -42.42 -0.24 47.09
C LYS A 242 -41.02 0.35 46.94
N LEU A 243 -40.51 1.02 47.98
CA LEU A 243 -39.17 1.60 48.01
C LEU A 243 -38.10 0.53 47.79
N HIS A 244 -38.13 -0.55 48.59
CA HIS A 244 -37.20 -1.68 48.43
C HIS A 244 -37.31 -2.34 47.03
N HIS A 245 -38.51 -2.41 46.44
CA HIS A 245 -38.65 -2.89 45.06
C HIS A 245 -37.98 -1.94 44.06
N THR A 246 -38.18 -0.62 44.19
CA THR A 246 -37.53 0.37 43.33
C THR A 246 -36.01 0.43 43.50
N GLU A 247 -35.49 0.27 44.72
CA GLU A 247 -34.05 0.19 45.01
C GLU A 247 -33.43 -1.03 44.34
N LYS A 248 -34.08 -2.20 44.41
CA LYS A 248 -33.60 -3.41 43.73
C LYS A 248 -33.64 -3.28 42.20
N VAL A 249 -34.64 -2.61 41.65
CA VAL A 249 -34.69 -2.30 40.21
C VAL A 249 -33.57 -1.34 39.82
N ALA A 250 -33.32 -0.29 40.61
CA ALA A 250 -32.24 0.66 40.40
C ALA A 250 -30.86 -0.03 40.41
N PHE A 251 -30.61 -0.90 41.40
CA PHE A 251 -29.37 -1.69 41.50
C PHE A 251 -29.12 -2.55 40.25
N HIS A 252 -30.13 -3.28 39.77
CA HIS A 252 -29.98 -4.08 38.54
C HIS A 252 -29.87 -3.22 37.27
N MET A 253 -30.42 -2.01 37.25
CA MET A 253 -30.22 -1.05 36.17
C MET A 253 -28.81 -0.46 36.17
N GLU A 254 -28.23 -0.25 37.34
CA GLU A 254 -26.84 0.20 37.52
C GLU A 254 -25.85 -0.88 37.06
N GLU A 255 -26.02 -2.13 37.52
CA GLU A 255 -25.24 -3.30 37.07
C GLU A 255 -25.32 -3.49 35.54
N ALA A 256 -26.52 -3.37 34.96
CA ALA A 256 -26.71 -3.44 33.51
C ALA A 256 -26.06 -2.25 32.78
N ALA A 257 -26.09 -1.05 33.35
CA ALA A 257 -25.43 0.13 32.77
C ALA A 257 -23.91 -0.02 32.79
N GLU A 258 -23.31 -0.50 33.88
CA GLU A 258 -21.87 -0.77 33.99
C GLU A 258 -21.39 -1.74 32.89
N VAL A 259 -22.10 -2.86 32.70
CA VAL A 259 -21.79 -3.84 31.65
C VAL A 259 -21.92 -3.23 30.24
N VAL A 260 -22.91 -2.38 29.99
CA VAL A 260 -23.09 -1.71 28.69
C VAL A 260 -21.98 -0.67 28.45
N TRP A 261 -21.63 0.12 29.45
CA TRP A 261 -20.55 1.11 29.36
C TRP A 261 -19.17 0.45 29.20
N GLY A 262 -18.90 -0.64 29.92
CA GLY A 262 -17.67 -1.43 29.76
C GLY A 262 -17.51 -1.92 28.32
N ARG A 263 -18.55 -2.57 27.77
CA ARG A 263 -18.56 -3.03 26.37
C ARG A 263 -18.45 -1.90 25.35
N PHE A 264 -19.03 -0.73 25.64
CA PHE A 264 -18.89 0.46 24.79
C PHE A 264 -17.43 0.93 24.74
N LEU A 265 -16.76 1.04 25.89
CA LEU A 265 -15.35 1.43 25.97
C LEU A 265 -14.41 0.39 25.34
N GLU A 266 -14.69 -0.90 25.51
CA GLU A 266 -13.98 -1.98 24.80
C GLU A 266 -14.11 -1.85 23.27
N ALA A 267 -15.32 -1.57 22.77
CA ALA A 267 -15.57 -1.37 21.34
C ALA A 267 -14.90 -0.09 20.80
N GLU A 268 -14.90 1.00 21.58
CA GLU A 268 -14.21 2.24 21.23
C GLU A 268 -12.69 2.02 21.15
N ASN A 269 -12.09 1.37 22.15
CA ASN A 269 -10.68 0.98 22.17
C ASN A 269 -10.31 0.09 20.98
N ALA A 270 -11.15 -0.91 20.66
CA ALA A 270 -10.96 -1.76 19.49
C ALA A 270 -11.01 -0.94 18.18
N SER A 271 -11.92 0.03 18.07
CA SER A 271 -12.00 0.93 16.91
C SER A 271 -10.75 1.80 16.75
N VAL A 272 -10.16 2.28 17.86
CA VAL A 272 -8.92 3.06 17.86
C VAL A 272 -7.72 2.19 17.43
N ALA A 273 -7.64 0.95 17.91
CA ALA A 273 -6.62 0.00 17.48
C ALA A 273 -6.73 -0.32 15.98
N LEU A 274 -7.94 -0.60 15.48
CA LEU A 274 -8.19 -0.85 14.05
C LEU A 274 -7.91 0.39 13.19
N MET A 275 -8.21 1.60 13.68
CA MET A 275 -7.84 2.86 13.03
C MET A 275 -6.31 3.03 12.94
N GLY A 276 -5.57 2.65 13.99
CA GLY A 276 -4.11 2.62 13.98
C GLY A 276 -3.55 1.68 12.90
N ILE A 277 -4.03 0.44 12.88
CA ILE A 277 -3.65 -0.57 11.87
C ILE A 277 -4.01 -0.10 10.45
N SER A 278 -5.19 0.49 10.26
CA SER A 278 -5.63 1.03 8.97
C SER A 278 -4.72 2.15 8.47
N LYS A 279 -4.29 3.07 9.35
CA LYS A 279 -3.35 4.14 9.00
C LYS A 279 -1.97 3.59 8.60
N GLU A 280 -1.47 2.60 9.33
CA GLU A 280 -0.20 1.92 9.01
C GLU A 280 -0.28 1.23 7.63
N LEU A 281 -1.35 0.46 7.37
CA LEU A 281 -1.57 -0.20 6.08
C LEU A 281 -1.67 0.79 4.90
N VAL A 282 -2.33 1.93 5.09
CA VAL A 282 -2.38 3.00 4.09
C VAL A 282 -0.98 3.60 3.84
N GLY A 283 -0.18 3.80 4.88
CA GLY A 283 1.22 4.23 4.77
C GLY A 283 2.08 3.24 3.97
N GLN A 284 1.97 1.94 4.28
CA GLN A 284 2.67 0.89 3.55
C GLN A 284 2.23 0.80 2.08
N LEU A 285 0.93 0.93 1.79
CA LEU A 285 0.41 0.96 0.41
C LEU A 285 0.95 2.16 -0.37
N GLN A 286 1.03 3.35 0.26
CA GLN A 286 1.65 4.53 -0.36
C GLN A 286 3.14 4.32 -0.65
N LEU A 287 3.89 3.72 0.28
CA LEU A 287 5.31 3.37 0.08
C LEU A 287 5.50 2.37 -1.06
N VAL A 288 4.69 1.31 -1.12
CA VAL A 288 4.71 0.32 -2.21
C VAL A 288 4.38 1.00 -3.55
N LYS A 289 3.38 1.88 -3.60
CA LYS A 289 3.04 2.64 -4.82
C LYS A 289 4.20 3.53 -5.28
N PHE A 290 4.89 4.20 -4.36
CA PHE A 290 6.08 5.01 -4.68
C PHE A 290 7.24 4.15 -5.21
N ASN A 291 7.50 2.99 -4.58
CA ASN A 291 8.52 2.05 -5.00
C ASN A 291 8.20 1.44 -6.38
N MET A 292 6.94 1.11 -6.65
CA MET A 292 6.45 0.60 -7.93
C MET A 292 6.64 1.64 -9.04
N ASN A 293 6.26 2.91 -8.82
CA ASN A 293 6.50 3.99 -9.76
C ASN A 293 8.01 4.16 -10.07
N SER A 294 8.85 4.07 -9.04
CA SER A 294 10.31 4.12 -9.17
C SER A 294 10.91 2.90 -9.88
N ALA A 295 10.24 1.75 -9.84
CA ALA A 295 10.60 0.56 -10.62
C ALA A 295 10.21 0.70 -12.09
N ILE A 296 8.96 1.11 -12.36
CA ILE A 296 8.45 1.40 -13.71
C ILE A 296 9.33 2.43 -14.43
N GLN A 297 9.75 3.50 -13.74
CA GLN A 297 10.63 4.50 -14.35
C GLN A 297 12.03 3.93 -14.70
N ARG A 298 12.58 3.02 -13.89
CA ARG A 298 13.83 2.32 -14.20
C ARG A 298 13.66 1.32 -15.35
N GLU A 299 12.53 0.63 -15.40
CA GLU A 299 12.17 -0.28 -16.50
C GLU A 299 12.08 0.48 -17.83
N ILE A 300 11.39 1.63 -17.86
CA ILE A 300 11.31 2.50 -19.03
C ILE A 300 12.72 2.94 -19.48
N GLN A 301 13.59 3.36 -18.54
CA GLN A 301 14.98 3.72 -18.87
C GLN A 301 15.79 2.55 -19.43
N LEU A 302 15.60 1.33 -18.91
CA LEU A 302 16.25 0.12 -19.43
C LEU A 302 15.71 -0.25 -20.81
N LYS A 303 14.40 -0.13 -21.04
CA LYS A 303 13.76 -0.39 -22.33
C LYS A 303 14.25 0.56 -23.43
N VAL A 304 14.41 1.85 -23.12
CA VAL A 304 15.03 2.83 -24.04
C VAL A 304 16.48 2.47 -24.36
N LYS A 305 17.29 2.06 -23.36
CA LYS A 305 18.67 1.60 -23.59
C LYS A 305 18.74 0.31 -24.42
N HIS A 306 17.78 -0.59 -24.23
CA HIS A 306 17.69 -1.84 -24.99
C HIS A 306 17.37 -1.57 -26.46
N GLU A 307 16.45 -0.64 -26.74
CA GLU A 307 16.14 -0.20 -28.11
C GLU A 307 17.36 0.45 -28.79
N ASP A 308 18.09 1.31 -28.08
CA ASP A 308 19.36 1.90 -28.54
C ASP A 308 20.42 0.82 -28.85
N CYS A 309 20.52 -0.23 -28.02
CA CYS A 309 21.40 -1.36 -28.29
C CYS A 309 20.95 -2.20 -29.49
N ILE A 310 19.63 -2.37 -29.71
CA ILE A 310 19.09 -3.05 -30.90
C ILE A 310 19.45 -2.27 -32.16
N GLU A 311 19.32 -0.94 -32.16
CA GLU A 311 19.63 -0.14 -33.34
C GLU A 311 21.14 -0.16 -33.65
N GLN A 312 21.99 -0.05 -32.62
CA GLN A 312 23.44 -0.24 -32.76
C GLN A 312 23.84 -1.65 -33.21
N LEU A 313 23.02 -2.68 -32.94
CA LEU A 313 23.22 -4.03 -33.46
C LEU A 313 22.92 -4.06 -34.96
N LYS A 314 21.76 -3.54 -35.40
CA LYS A 314 21.41 -3.45 -36.83
C LYS A 314 22.44 -2.68 -37.64
N GLU A 315 22.96 -1.55 -37.11
CA GLU A 315 24.05 -0.80 -37.75
C GLU A 315 25.32 -1.65 -37.95
N LYS A 316 25.65 -2.51 -36.98
CA LYS A 316 26.78 -3.45 -37.08
C LYS A 316 26.50 -4.62 -38.01
N ASP A 317 25.28 -5.15 -38.04
CA ASP A 317 24.89 -6.24 -38.94
C ASP A 317 24.97 -5.77 -40.41
N ILE A 318 24.49 -4.55 -40.71
CA ILE A 318 24.64 -3.91 -42.03
C ILE A 318 26.14 -3.71 -42.38
N ALA A 319 26.97 -3.34 -41.39
CA ALA A 319 28.41 -3.20 -41.61
C ALA A 319 29.10 -4.56 -41.83
N LEU A 320 28.61 -5.63 -41.19
CA LEU A 320 29.09 -7.00 -41.36
C LEU A 320 28.73 -7.54 -42.75
N GLU A 321 27.47 -7.43 -43.18
CA GLU A 321 27.01 -7.85 -44.52
C GLU A 321 27.83 -7.14 -45.63
N LYS A 322 28.13 -5.85 -45.43
CA LYS A 322 29.01 -5.09 -46.33
C LYS A 322 30.47 -5.57 -46.31
N LEU A 323 30.98 -6.04 -45.17
CA LEU A 323 32.30 -6.64 -45.08
C LEU A 323 32.34 -8.01 -45.77
N GLU A 324 31.31 -8.84 -45.57
CA GLU A 324 31.19 -10.17 -46.16
C GLU A 324 31.10 -10.11 -47.69
N SER A 325 30.28 -9.21 -48.24
CA SER A 325 30.22 -8.94 -49.68
C SER A 325 31.57 -8.47 -50.24
N SER A 326 32.26 -7.53 -49.58
CA SER A 326 33.60 -7.10 -49.99
C SER A 326 34.64 -8.23 -49.89
N ASN A 327 34.50 -9.15 -48.93
CA ASN A 327 35.37 -10.32 -48.78
C ASN A 327 35.08 -11.37 -49.86
N ALA A 328 33.82 -11.57 -50.24
CA ALA A 328 33.43 -12.43 -51.36
C ALA A 328 33.97 -11.90 -52.70
N GLU A 329 33.91 -10.57 -52.93
CA GLU A 329 34.56 -9.92 -54.07
C GLU A 329 36.09 -10.14 -54.06
N TYR A 330 36.73 -10.01 -52.89
CA TYR A 330 38.18 -10.25 -52.77
C TYR A 330 38.56 -11.72 -53.04
N ILE A 331 37.77 -12.68 -52.58
CA ILE A 331 37.95 -14.11 -52.89
C ILE A 331 37.80 -14.36 -54.39
N ALA A 332 36.80 -13.76 -55.05
CA ALA A 332 36.62 -13.87 -56.49
C ALA A 332 37.80 -13.27 -57.28
N GLN A 333 38.29 -12.09 -56.88
CA GLN A 333 39.49 -11.47 -57.46
C GLN A 333 40.74 -12.32 -57.24
N SER A 334 40.91 -12.91 -56.03
CA SER A 334 42.02 -13.81 -55.73
C SER A 334 41.97 -15.09 -56.58
N ALA A 335 40.79 -15.64 -56.82
CA ALA A 335 40.60 -16.79 -57.71
C ALA A 335 40.92 -16.43 -59.17
N GLU A 336 40.47 -15.27 -59.65
CA GLU A 336 40.82 -14.76 -60.99
C GLU A 336 42.34 -14.60 -61.13
N VAL A 337 43.01 -13.99 -60.15
CA VAL A 337 44.49 -13.87 -60.09
C VAL A 337 45.18 -15.23 -60.14
N PHE A 338 44.61 -16.27 -59.51
CA PHE A 338 45.14 -17.64 -59.60
C PHE A 338 45.02 -18.20 -61.02
N THR A 339 43.86 -18.08 -61.67
CA THR A 339 43.69 -18.52 -63.07
C THR A 339 44.53 -17.72 -64.07
N LEU A 340 44.79 -16.44 -63.79
CA LEU A 340 45.69 -15.61 -64.59
C LEU A 340 47.15 -16.04 -64.40
N ARG A 341 47.56 -16.41 -63.18
CA ARG A 341 48.87 -16.98 -62.90
C ARG A 341 49.07 -18.29 -63.67
N GLU A 342 48.13 -19.23 -63.58
CA GLU A 342 48.20 -20.51 -64.34
C GLU A 342 48.31 -20.28 -65.86
N LYS A 343 47.56 -19.30 -66.39
CA LYS A 343 47.69 -18.90 -67.81
C LYS A 343 49.05 -18.30 -68.14
N VAL A 344 49.63 -17.49 -67.25
CA VAL A 344 50.98 -16.94 -67.42
C VAL A 344 52.01 -18.06 -67.39
N ASP A 345 51.93 -18.99 -66.43
CA ASP A 345 52.85 -20.13 -66.31
C ASP A 345 52.79 -21.02 -67.57
N PHE A 346 51.59 -21.31 -68.10
CA PHE A 346 51.39 -22.02 -69.37
C PHE A 346 51.96 -21.25 -70.58
N LEU A 347 51.78 -19.93 -70.65
CA LEU A 347 52.35 -19.11 -71.72
C LEU A 347 53.87 -19.03 -71.64
N GLU A 348 54.45 -18.99 -70.43
CA GLU A 348 55.90 -19.10 -70.24
C GLU A 348 56.45 -20.45 -70.68
N GLU A 349 55.75 -21.55 -70.39
CA GLU A 349 56.13 -22.89 -70.86
C GLU A 349 56.07 -22.97 -72.40
N LYS A 350 55.00 -22.45 -73.02
CA LYS A 350 54.89 -22.35 -74.48
C LYS A 350 55.96 -21.47 -75.11
N LEU A 351 56.36 -20.38 -74.43
CA LEU A 351 57.46 -19.53 -74.89
C LEU A 351 58.81 -20.26 -74.82
N LYS A 352 59.08 -20.99 -73.73
CA LYS A 352 60.29 -21.81 -73.56
C LYS A 352 60.39 -22.91 -74.62
N GLU A 353 59.29 -23.62 -74.89
CA GLU A 353 59.19 -24.64 -75.95
C GLU A 353 59.39 -24.03 -77.35
N SER A 354 58.73 -22.92 -77.66
CA SER A 354 58.91 -22.20 -78.94
C SER A 354 60.36 -21.74 -79.14
N GLN A 355 61.00 -21.21 -78.09
CA GLN A 355 62.40 -20.82 -78.13
C GLN A 355 63.34 -22.02 -78.35
N PHE A 356 63.04 -23.19 -77.77
CA PHE A 356 63.78 -24.42 -77.99
C PHE A 356 63.64 -24.92 -79.44
N GLN A 357 62.41 -24.92 -79.99
CA GLN A 357 62.16 -25.27 -81.39
C GLN A 357 62.87 -24.31 -82.35
N LEU A 358 62.84 -23.00 -82.09
CA LEU A 358 63.55 -21.99 -82.88
C LEU A 358 65.07 -22.21 -82.84
N ASN A 359 65.64 -22.49 -81.67
CA ASN A 359 67.07 -22.78 -81.54
C ASN A 359 67.47 -24.04 -82.33
N ASN A 360 66.66 -25.10 -82.29
CA ASN A 360 66.89 -26.32 -83.07
C ASN A 360 66.75 -26.08 -84.58
N ALA A 361 65.77 -25.27 -85.00
CA ALA A 361 65.60 -24.89 -86.40
C ALA A 361 66.77 -24.05 -86.92
N ASN A 362 67.26 -23.11 -86.10
CA ASN A 362 68.47 -22.33 -86.42
C ASN A 362 69.70 -23.22 -86.53
N ALA A 363 69.95 -24.14 -85.59
CA ALA A 363 71.07 -25.08 -85.66
C ALA A 363 70.99 -26.00 -86.89
N CYS A 364 69.79 -26.45 -87.27
CA CYS A 364 69.56 -27.21 -88.50
C CYS A 364 69.81 -26.37 -89.76
N ASN A 365 69.41 -25.09 -89.74
CA ASN A 365 69.61 -24.16 -90.84
C ASN A 365 71.11 -23.82 -91.00
N GLU A 366 71.81 -23.54 -89.90
CA GLU A 366 73.28 -23.36 -89.86
C GLU A 366 74.00 -24.58 -90.46
N ALA A 367 73.67 -25.80 -90.01
CA ALA A 367 74.24 -27.02 -90.57
C ALA A 367 73.92 -27.21 -92.07
N SER A 368 72.72 -26.83 -92.52
CA SER A 368 72.36 -26.89 -93.94
C SER A 368 73.07 -25.83 -94.78
N GLN A 369 73.34 -24.65 -94.21
CA GLN A 369 74.07 -23.58 -94.86
C GLN A 369 75.58 -23.88 -94.92
N GLU A 370 76.11 -24.55 -93.90
CA GLU A 370 77.47 -25.11 -93.91
C GLU A 370 77.60 -26.18 -95.02
N GLN A 371 76.66 -27.13 -95.12
CA GLN A 371 76.60 -28.10 -96.24
C GLN A 371 76.47 -27.44 -97.62
N LEU A 372 75.66 -26.38 -97.75
CA LEU A 372 75.57 -25.61 -99.00
C LEU A 372 76.92 -24.96 -99.34
N SER A 373 77.64 -24.42 -98.36
CA SER A 373 78.96 -23.83 -98.58
C SER A 373 80.03 -24.88 -98.96
N GLU A 374 79.97 -26.09 -98.38
CA GLU A 374 80.79 -27.23 -98.82
C GLU A 374 80.47 -27.60 -100.27
N MET A 375 79.19 -27.65 -100.63
CA MET A 375 78.74 -27.97 -101.98
C MET A 375 79.11 -26.88 -103.00
N GLU A 376 79.06 -25.60 -102.62
CA GLU A 376 79.55 -24.49 -103.45
C GLU A 376 81.07 -24.58 -103.70
N ASN A 377 81.86 -24.91 -102.68
CA ASN A 377 83.30 -25.16 -102.84
C ASN A 377 83.57 -26.36 -103.78
N ILE A 378 82.80 -27.45 -103.67
CA ILE A 378 82.88 -28.59 -104.59
C ILE A 378 82.51 -28.16 -106.01
N ILE A 379 81.43 -27.39 -106.20
CA ILE A 379 81.00 -26.87 -107.50
C ILE A 379 82.08 -25.99 -108.14
N GLU A 380 82.74 -25.12 -107.37
CA GLU A 380 83.80 -24.27 -107.91
C GLU A 380 85.04 -25.08 -108.32
N SER A 381 85.43 -26.08 -107.52
CA SER A 381 86.50 -27.02 -107.90
C SER A 381 86.15 -27.85 -109.17
N LEU A 382 84.86 -28.18 -109.35
CA LEU A 382 84.37 -28.86 -110.54
C LEU A 382 84.39 -27.93 -111.77
N LYS A 383 84.00 -26.66 -111.66
CA LYS A 383 84.13 -25.68 -112.75
C LYS A 383 85.58 -25.51 -113.18
N GLU A 384 86.52 -25.42 -112.23
CA GLU A 384 87.95 -25.34 -112.54
C GLU A 384 88.43 -26.62 -113.23
N SER A 385 87.97 -27.80 -112.80
CA SER A 385 88.27 -29.06 -113.49
C SER A 385 87.70 -29.13 -114.92
N ILE A 386 86.50 -28.57 -115.14
CA ILE A 386 85.83 -28.50 -116.45
C ILE A 386 86.60 -27.56 -117.39
N TYR A 387 86.98 -26.37 -116.94
CA TYR A 387 87.79 -25.43 -117.75
C TYR A 387 89.15 -26.03 -118.16
N ASN A 388 89.79 -26.78 -117.25
CA ASN A 388 91.02 -27.53 -117.52
C ASN A 388 90.81 -28.75 -118.44
N ALA A 389 89.60 -29.30 -118.52
CA ALA A 389 89.23 -30.38 -119.43
C ALA A 389 88.82 -29.85 -120.82
N GLU A 390 88.11 -28.73 -120.89
CA GLU A 390 87.61 -28.08 -122.09
C GLU A 390 88.76 -27.53 -122.95
N SER A 391 89.71 -26.81 -122.32
CA SER A 391 90.97 -26.40 -122.96
C SER A 391 91.83 -27.59 -123.43
N ARG A 392 91.68 -28.77 -122.80
CA ARG A 392 92.29 -30.03 -123.28
C ARG A 392 91.53 -30.64 -124.46
N ALA A 393 90.21 -30.52 -124.47
CA ALA A 393 89.34 -31.02 -125.53
C ALA A 393 89.55 -30.25 -126.84
N GLU A 394 89.57 -28.92 -126.82
CA GLU A 394 89.87 -28.09 -128.00
C GLU A 394 91.25 -28.42 -128.60
N SER A 395 92.25 -28.70 -127.76
CA SER A 395 93.59 -29.11 -128.18
C SER A 395 93.65 -30.54 -128.76
N ALA A 396 92.69 -31.39 -128.41
CA ALA A 396 92.55 -32.75 -128.92
C ALA A 396 91.72 -32.81 -130.21
N GLU A 397 90.66 -32.00 -130.32
CA GLU A 397 89.80 -31.90 -131.50
C GLU A 397 90.58 -31.41 -132.73
N ALA A 398 91.49 -30.46 -132.55
CA ALA A 398 92.44 -30.01 -133.58
C ALA A 398 93.42 -31.11 -134.07
N LYS A 399 93.53 -32.25 -133.36
CA LYS A 399 94.36 -33.40 -133.75
C LYS A 399 93.54 -34.59 -134.26
N ALA A 400 92.24 -34.66 -133.95
CA ALA A 400 91.37 -35.76 -134.35
C ALA A 400 91.10 -35.81 -135.87
N THR A 401 91.12 -34.66 -136.55
CA THR A 401 90.90 -34.56 -138.01
C THR A 401 92.06 -35.07 -138.87
N GLN A 402 93.22 -35.40 -138.27
CA GLN A 402 94.36 -36.03 -138.95
C GLN A 402 94.44 -37.56 -138.73
N LEU A 403 93.56 -38.14 -137.91
CA LEU A 403 93.67 -39.53 -137.43
C LEU A 403 92.46 -40.42 -137.76
N THR A 404 91.41 -39.83 -138.35
CA THR A 404 90.21 -40.53 -138.85
C THR A 404 90.39 -41.16 -140.24
N GLU A 405 91.52 -40.91 -140.93
CA GLU A 405 91.84 -41.52 -142.23
C GLU A 405 92.61 -42.86 -142.09
N THR A 406 93.08 -43.22 -140.89
CA THR A 406 94.10 -44.28 -140.71
C THR A 406 93.74 -45.43 -139.76
N ASN A 407 92.56 -45.44 -139.13
CA ASN A 407 92.12 -46.53 -138.23
C ASN A 407 90.72 -47.08 -138.60
N MET A 408 90.60 -47.56 -139.83
CA MET A 408 89.78 -48.76 -140.08
C MET A 408 90.67 -49.99 -139.79
N GLU A 409 90.07 -51.09 -139.31
CA GLU A 409 90.76 -52.27 -138.74
C GLU A 409 91.25 -52.08 -137.29
N LEU A 410 91.13 -53.14 -136.47
CA LEU A 410 91.45 -53.21 -135.02
C LEU A 410 90.51 -52.35 -134.13
N THR A 411 89.64 -52.89 -133.27
CA THR A 411 89.52 -54.25 -132.73
C THR A 411 88.09 -54.48 -132.22
N GLU A 412 87.32 -55.32 -132.90
CA GLU A 412 86.26 -56.09 -132.24
C GLU A 412 86.90 -57.16 -131.33
N GLU A 413 86.17 -57.66 -130.32
CA GLU A 413 86.58 -58.68 -129.33
C GLU A 413 87.49 -58.23 -128.17
N LEU A 414 86.89 -57.86 -127.02
CA LEU A 414 86.90 -58.78 -125.86
C LEU A 414 85.72 -58.54 -124.90
N ASN A 415 85.37 -59.55 -124.10
CA ASN A 415 84.05 -59.77 -123.50
C ASN A 415 84.01 -59.78 -121.96
N PHE A 416 82.88 -59.29 -121.41
CA PHE A 416 82.03 -59.83 -120.31
C PHE A 416 82.59 -60.43 -118.98
N HIS A 417 81.95 -60.06 -117.84
CA HIS A 417 81.38 -60.92 -116.72
C HIS A 417 81.51 -60.28 -115.29
N LYS A 418 80.90 -60.76 -114.18
CA LYS A 418 79.52 -61.22 -113.81
C LYS A 418 79.45 -61.72 -112.32
N GLY A 419 78.75 -60.99 -111.43
CA GLY A 419 77.99 -61.34 -110.17
C GLY A 419 78.35 -62.42 -109.09
N SER A 420 77.98 -62.16 -107.80
CA SER A 420 77.16 -63.01 -106.86
C SER A 420 77.60 -63.24 -105.36
N THR A 421 76.76 -62.77 -104.41
CA THR A 421 76.12 -63.36 -103.17
C THR A 421 76.80 -64.25 -102.07
N SER A 422 76.56 -63.89 -100.77
CA SER A 422 76.07 -64.72 -99.60
C SER A 422 76.87 -64.74 -98.26
N ASN A 423 76.20 -64.59 -97.09
CA ASN A 423 76.17 -65.53 -95.92
C ASN A 423 75.49 -65.01 -94.62
N THR A 424 75.05 -65.90 -93.72
CA THR A 424 74.28 -65.63 -92.48
C THR A 424 74.84 -66.31 -91.23
N GLU A 425 75.28 -65.57 -90.19
CA GLU A 425 75.77 -66.19 -88.94
C GLU A 425 75.74 -65.28 -87.66
N LYS A 426 74.72 -64.43 -87.48
CA LYS A 426 74.65 -63.47 -86.33
C LYS A 426 73.33 -63.41 -85.54
N LYS A 427 72.42 -64.38 -85.69
CA LYS A 427 71.01 -64.23 -85.25
C LYS A 427 70.65 -64.79 -83.86
N ILE A 428 71.51 -65.62 -83.25
CA ILE A 428 71.21 -66.32 -81.97
C ILE A 428 71.45 -65.43 -80.73
N GLY A 429 72.58 -64.72 -80.65
CA GLY A 429 72.91 -63.90 -79.47
C GLY A 429 72.03 -62.66 -79.24
N LEU A 430 71.21 -62.27 -80.22
CA LEU A 430 70.26 -61.16 -80.08
C LEU A 430 69.00 -61.58 -79.29
N LEU A 431 68.53 -62.80 -79.52
CA LEU A 431 67.32 -63.35 -78.88
C LEU A 431 67.55 -63.67 -77.39
N GLU A 432 68.73 -64.17 -77.04
CA GLU A 432 69.06 -64.54 -75.66
C GLU A 432 69.14 -63.30 -74.74
N LYS A 433 69.56 -62.15 -75.26
CA LYS A 433 69.49 -60.86 -74.55
C LYS A 433 68.06 -60.38 -74.33
N GLN A 434 67.19 -60.49 -75.34
CA GLN A 434 65.78 -60.11 -75.21
C GLN A 434 65.02 -60.97 -74.17
N SER A 435 65.38 -62.25 -74.03
CA SER A 435 64.75 -63.14 -73.05
C SER A 435 65.04 -62.75 -71.60
N ARG A 436 66.22 -62.19 -71.28
CA ARG A 436 66.53 -61.73 -69.90
C ARG A 436 65.90 -60.38 -69.57
N GLU A 437 65.76 -59.51 -70.57
CA GLU A 437 65.10 -58.21 -70.43
C GLU A 437 63.61 -58.37 -70.11
N LEU A 438 62.91 -59.28 -70.79
CA LEU A 438 61.49 -59.57 -70.54
C LEU A 438 61.24 -60.15 -69.14
N GLU A 439 62.15 -60.97 -68.60
CA GLU A 439 62.04 -61.49 -67.22
C GLU A 439 62.15 -60.36 -66.18
N ILE A 440 63.07 -59.41 -66.37
CA ILE A 440 63.21 -58.24 -65.48
C ILE A 440 61.94 -57.37 -65.52
N GLN A 441 61.37 -57.15 -66.71
CA GLN A 441 60.11 -56.41 -66.87
C GLN A 441 58.93 -57.14 -66.22
N LEU A 442 58.89 -58.48 -66.26
CA LEU A 442 57.87 -59.29 -65.60
C LEU A 442 57.97 -59.20 -64.07
N GLN A 443 59.17 -59.22 -63.49
CA GLN A 443 59.35 -59.03 -62.04
C GLN A 443 58.97 -57.62 -61.60
N HIS A 444 59.30 -56.58 -62.39
CA HIS A 444 58.88 -55.20 -62.10
C HIS A 444 57.35 -55.03 -62.21
N ALA A 445 56.71 -55.65 -63.20
CA ALA A 445 55.26 -55.67 -63.31
C ALA A 445 54.61 -56.37 -62.11
N LYS A 446 55.17 -57.50 -61.66
CA LYS A 446 54.68 -58.23 -60.48
C LYS A 446 54.78 -57.40 -59.20
N ALA A 447 55.93 -56.79 -58.94
CA ALA A 447 56.12 -55.90 -57.79
C ALA A 447 55.16 -54.68 -57.83
N SER A 448 54.90 -54.13 -59.02
CA SER A 448 53.90 -53.07 -59.22
C SER A 448 52.48 -53.53 -58.89
N THR A 449 52.08 -54.72 -59.37
CA THR A 449 50.75 -55.28 -59.04
C THR A 449 50.58 -55.59 -57.56
N GLU A 450 51.62 -56.09 -56.90
CA GLU A 450 51.61 -56.41 -55.47
C GLU A 450 51.53 -55.14 -54.62
N ALA A 451 52.28 -54.08 -54.97
CA ALA A 451 52.16 -52.75 -54.36
C ALA A 451 50.75 -52.13 -54.55
N SER A 452 50.12 -52.32 -55.72
CA SER A 452 48.76 -51.84 -55.96
C SER A 452 47.70 -52.63 -55.18
N GLN A 453 47.91 -53.94 -54.95
CA GLN A 453 47.03 -54.77 -54.13
C GLN A 453 47.12 -54.37 -52.65
N GLU A 454 48.31 -54.07 -52.15
CA GLU A 454 48.53 -53.56 -50.78
C GLU A 454 47.82 -52.22 -50.57
N GLN A 455 47.90 -51.31 -51.55
CA GLN A 455 47.14 -50.05 -51.54
C GLN A 455 45.62 -50.29 -51.54
N GLN A 456 45.13 -51.24 -52.34
CA GLN A 456 43.70 -51.58 -52.37
C GLN A 456 43.23 -52.18 -51.04
N ASN A 457 44.04 -53.00 -50.37
CA ASN A 457 43.75 -53.56 -49.05
C ASN A 457 43.69 -52.47 -47.97
N MET A 458 44.61 -51.48 -47.99
CA MET A 458 44.54 -50.30 -47.11
C MET A 458 43.26 -49.49 -47.35
N LEU A 459 42.88 -49.27 -48.61
CA LEU A 459 41.63 -48.57 -48.94
C LEU A 459 40.40 -49.32 -48.42
N TYR A 460 40.35 -50.66 -48.52
CA TYR A 460 39.26 -51.45 -47.94
C TYR A 460 39.18 -51.34 -46.41
N SER A 461 40.32 -51.34 -45.71
CA SER A 461 40.33 -51.12 -44.25
C SER A 461 39.80 -49.74 -43.87
N ALA A 462 40.23 -48.69 -44.59
CA ALA A 462 39.76 -47.33 -44.35
C ALA A 462 38.26 -47.14 -44.67
N ILE A 463 37.74 -47.81 -45.70
CA ILE A 463 36.31 -47.83 -46.02
C ILE A 463 35.52 -48.48 -44.87
N TRP A 464 35.99 -49.62 -44.35
CA TRP A 464 35.32 -50.34 -43.26
C TRP A 464 35.27 -49.53 -41.94
N ASP A 465 36.36 -48.81 -41.62
CA ASP A 465 36.38 -47.88 -40.48
C ASP A 465 35.36 -46.73 -40.67
N MET A 466 35.24 -46.19 -41.90
CA MET A 466 34.24 -45.17 -42.22
C MET A 466 32.80 -45.70 -42.18
N GLU A 467 32.54 -46.92 -42.64
CA GLU A 467 31.23 -47.57 -42.54
C GLU A 467 30.81 -47.75 -41.07
N THR A 468 31.74 -48.18 -40.21
CA THR A 468 31.51 -48.33 -38.77
C THR A 468 31.20 -46.98 -38.10
N LEU A 469 31.90 -45.92 -38.47
CA LEU A 469 31.63 -44.56 -38.01
C LEU A 469 30.26 -44.04 -38.48
N ILE A 470 29.88 -44.32 -39.73
CA ILE A 470 28.56 -43.94 -40.27
C ILE A 470 27.43 -44.60 -39.46
N GLU A 471 27.58 -45.88 -39.08
CA GLU A 471 26.54 -46.58 -38.33
C GLU A 471 26.44 -46.10 -36.86
N ASP A 472 27.57 -45.83 -36.20
CA ASP A 472 27.58 -45.15 -34.89
C ASP A 472 26.90 -43.77 -34.96
N LEU A 473 27.22 -42.96 -35.97
CA LEU A 473 26.59 -41.66 -36.19
C LEU A 473 25.08 -41.77 -36.45
N LYS A 474 24.61 -42.73 -37.26
CA LYS A 474 23.16 -43.00 -37.43
C LYS A 474 22.49 -43.35 -36.11
N SER A 475 23.11 -44.20 -35.29
CA SER A 475 22.54 -44.60 -33.99
C SER A 475 22.41 -43.39 -33.04
N LYS A 476 23.38 -42.48 -33.08
CA LYS A 476 23.37 -41.21 -32.32
C LYS A 476 22.31 -40.24 -32.84
N VAL A 477 22.13 -40.13 -34.16
CA VAL A 477 21.07 -39.34 -34.79
C VAL A 477 19.69 -39.86 -34.36
N SER A 478 19.42 -41.16 -34.47
CA SER A 478 18.12 -41.74 -34.09
C SER A 478 17.81 -41.62 -32.59
N ASN A 479 18.85 -41.68 -31.73
CA ASN A 479 18.72 -41.38 -30.29
C ASN A 479 18.47 -39.88 -30.02
N ALA A 480 19.03 -38.98 -30.84
CA ALA A 480 18.76 -37.55 -30.74
C ALA A 480 17.33 -37.22 -31.24
N GLU A 481 16.89 -37.82 -32.34
CA GLU A 481 15.53 -37.68 -32.89
C GLU A 481 14.47 -38.10 -31.86
N SER A 482 14.58 -39.28 -31.25
CA SER A 482 13.62 -39.72 -30.22
C SER A 482 13.58 -38.81 -28.97
N LYS A 483 14.70 -38.15 -28.62
CA LYS A 483 14.72 -37.13 -27.55
C LYS A 483 14.07 -35.82 -27.97
N ILE A 484 14.20 -35.43 -29.23
CA ILE A 484 13.52 -34.26 -29.80
C ILE A 484 12.01 -34.51 -29.81
N GLU A 485 11.57 -35.67 -30.28
CA GLU A 485 10.16 -36.10 -30.28
C GLU A 485 9.57 -36.10 -28.85
N THR A 486 10.28 -36.71 -27.88
CA THR A 486 9.87 -36.67 -26.45
C THR A 486 9.78 -35.24 -25.90
N ALA A 487 10.67 -34.33 -26.33
CA ALA A 487 10.65 -32.93 -25.89
C ALA A 487 9.53 -32.12 -26.58
N GLU A 488 9.19 -32.46 -27.82
CA GLU A 488 8.07 -31.88 -28.56
C GLU A 488 6.72 -32.27 -27.92
N GLU A 489 6.54 -33.54 -27.55
CA GLU A 489 5.38 -33.99 -26.75
C GLU A 489 5.23 -33.21 -25.43
N GLN A 490 6.34 -33.00 -24.70
CA GLN A 490 6.33 -32.19 -23.47
C GLN A 490 5.97 -30.72 -23.74
N CYS A 491 6.46 -30.13 -24.84
CA CYS A 491 6.09 -28.77 -25.26
C CYS A 491 4.61 -28.66 -25.63
N VAL A 492 4.02 -29.67 -26.26
CA VAL A 492 2.57 -29.73 -26.55
C VAL A 492 1.77 -29.76 -25.24
N LEU A 493 2.07 -30.68 -24.32
CA LEU A 493 1.38 -30.79 -23.02
C LEU A 493 1.48 -29.51 -22.18
N LEU A 494 2.65 -28.86 -22.16
CA LEU A 494 2.83 -27.57 -21.50
C LEU A 494 2.02 -26.45 -22.17
N SER A 495 1.89 -26.49 -23.49
CA SER A 495 1.10 -25.51 -24.25
C SER A 495 -0.40 -25.67 -24.01
N GLU A 496 -0.90 -26.91 -23.94
CA GLU A 496 -2.30 -27.22 -23.60
C GLU A 496 -2.64 -26.77 -22.17
N SER A 497 -1.79 -27.11 -21.19
CA SER A 497 -1.98 -26.67 -19.80
C SER A 497 -1.93 -25.14 -19.65
N ASN A 498 -1.04 -24.45 -20.37
CA ASN A 498 -0.99 -23.00 -20.39
C ASN A 498 -2.23 -22.35 -21.04
N LEU A 499 -2.80 -22.99 -22.06
CA LEU A 499 -4.07 -22.57 -22.66
C LEU A 499 -5.25 -22.72 -21.67
N GLU A 500 -5.31 -23.83 -20.93
CA GLU A 500 -6.32 -24.07 -19.89
C GLU A 500 -6.24 -23.01 -18.77
N LEU A 501 -5.04 -22.74 -18.25
CA LEU A 501 -4.80 -21.68 -17.26
C LEU A 501 -5.16 -20.29 -17.79
N SER A 502 -4.88 -20.00 -19.06
CA SER A 502 -5.26 -18.73 -19.70
C SER A 502 -6.79 -18.59 -19.78
N ASN A 503 -7.50 -19.67 -20.10
CA ASN A 503 -8.96 -19.71 -20.12
C ASN A 503 -9.54 -19.48 -18.71
N GLU A 504 -9.02 -20.14 -17.67
CA GLU A 504 -9.46 -19.93 -16.29
C GLU A 504 -9.21 -18.49 -15.81
N LEU A 505 -8.04 -17.90 -16.13
CA LEU A 505 -7.75 -16.50 -15.84
C LEU A 505 -8.73 -15.54 -16.55
N SER A 506 -9.14 -15.85 -17.78
CA SER A 506 -10.14 -15.05 -18.51
C SER A 506 -11.53 -15.13 -17.85
N PHE A 507 -11.94 -16.31 -17.41
CA PHE A 507 -13.19 -16.53 -16.68
C PHE A 507 -13.20 -15.81 -15.33
N LEU A 508 -12.12 -15.92 -14.56
CA LEU A 508 -11.97 -15.22 -13.28
C LEU A 508 -11.97 -13.70 -13.46
N ARG A 509 -11.35 -13.17 -14.52
CA ARG A 509 -11.39 -11.75 -14.87
C ARG A 509 -12.82 -11.28 -15.17
N GLY A 510 -13.57 -12.00 -16.00
CA GLY A 510 -14.97 -11.67 -16.28
C GLY A 510 -15.86 -11.72 -15.02
N ARG A 511 -15.58 -12.64 -14.10
CA ARG A 511 -16.30 -12.69 -12.80
C ARG A 511 -15.94 -11.52 -11.89
N ILE A 512 -14.69 -11.06 -11.89
CA ILE A 512 -14.27 -9.86 -11.15
C ILE A 512 -14.97 -8.62 -11.72
N GLU A 513 -14.96 -8.45 -13.04
CA GLU A 513 -15.63 -7.33 -13.74
C GLU A 513 -17.13 -7.28 -13.42
N PHE A 514 -17.82 -8.43 -13.42
CA PHE A 514 -19.23 -8.51 -13.00
C PHE A 514 -19.45 -8.10 -11.53
N LEU A 515 -18.56 -8.53 -10.62
CA LEU A 515 -18.66 -8.16 -9.19
C LEU A 515 -18.37 -6.66 -8.97
N GLU A 516 -17.44 -6.09 -9.73
CA GLU A 516 -17.11 -4.65 -9.71
C GLU A 516 -18.30 -3.82 -10.19
N MET A 517 -18.92 -4.18 -11.33
CA MET A 517 -20.16 -3.56 -11.81
C MET A 517 -21.31 -3.67 -10.79
N SER A 518 -21.46 -4.83 -10.13
CA SER A 518 -22.48 -5.02 -9.10
C SER A 518 -22.21 -4.19 -7.84
N LEU A 519 -20.94 -3.99 -7.47
CA LEU A 519 -20.53 -3.15 -6.34
C LEU A 519 -20.78 -1.67 -6.62
N ASP A 520 -20.46 -1.19 -7.82
CA ASP A 520 -20.74 0.18 -8.24
C ASP A 520 -22.24 0.47 -8.30
N GLN A 521 -23.05 -0.47 -8.78
CA GLN A 521 -24.51 -0.36 -8.75
C GLN A 521 -25.05 -0.30 -7.30
N ALA A 522 -24.52 -1.11 -6.39
CA ALA A 522 -24.87 -1.08 -4.97
C ALA A 522 -24.45 0.24 -4.29
N ASN A 523 -23.28 0.78 -4.64
CA ASN A 523 -22.81 2.07 -4.13
C ASN A 523 -23.65 3.24 -4.66
N SER A 524 -24.02 3.23 -5.95
CA SER A 524 -24.89 4.23 -6.56
C SER A 524 -26.28 4.23 -5.94
N THR A 525 -26.91 3.07 -5.77
CA THR A 525 -28.23 2.96 -5.10
C THR A 525 -28.18 3.36 -3.63
N LYS A 526 -27.11 3.02 -2.90
CA LYS A 526 -26.87 3.50 -1.53
C LYS A 526 -26.72 5.03 -1.46
N LEU A 527 -26.04 5.65 -2.44
CA LEU A 527 -25.89 7.11 -2.51
C LEU A 527 -27.23 7.82 -2.76
N GLU A 528 -28.06 7.32 -3.69
CA GLU A 528 -29.39 7.88 -3.92
C GLU A 528 -30.32 7.67 -2.70
N SER A 529 -30.28 6.51 -2.05
CA SER A 529 -31.01 6.28 -0.80
C SER A 529 -30.56 7.23 0.32
N ALA A 530 -29.26 7.50 0.46
CA ALA A 530 -28.76 8.46 1.44
C ALA A 530 -29.22 9.91 1.13
N LYS A 531 -29.27 10.31 -0.14
CA LYS A 531 -29.85 11.60 -0.56
C LYS A 531 -31.33 11.67 -0.21
N GLU A 532 -32.10 10.62 -0.47
CA GLU A 532 -33.53 10.56 -0.14
C GLU A 532 -33.77 10.66 1.37
N ILE A 533 -33.01 9.89 2.17
CA ILE A 533 -33.07 9.94 3.64
C ILE A 533 -32.76 11.35 4.15
N ASN A 534 -31.77 12.05 3.58
CA ASN A 534 -31.46 13.44 3.95
C ASN A 534 -32.62 14.39 3.64
N VAL A 535 -33.27 14.25 2.47
CA VAL A 535 -34.46 15.05 2.10
C VAL A 535 -35.63 14.78 3.06
N ARG A 536 -35.94 13.50 3.34
CA ARG A 536 -36.98 13.10 4.31
C ARG A 536 -36.67 13.62 5.72
N THR A 537 -35.41 13.55 6.16
CA THR A 537 -34.96 14.03 7.47
C THR A 537 -35.14 15.55 7.60
N LYS A 538 -34.81 16.31 6.55
CA LYS A 538 -35.05 17.75 6.51
C LYS A 538 -36.55 18.07 6.60
N PHE A 539 -37.39 17.39 5.83
CA PHE A 539 -38.85 17.56 5.89
C PHE A 539 -39.43 17.28 7.29
N ILE A 540 -39.00 16.18 7.94
CA ILE A 540 -39.41 15.84 9.31
C ILE A 540 -38.96 16.92 10.30
N LYS A 541 -37.73 17.45 10.16
CA LYS A 541 -37.22 18.54 10.99
C LYS A 541 -38.04 19.82 10.83
N ASP A 542 -38.37 20.19 9.60
CA ASP A 542 -39.18 21.39 9.31
C ASP A 542 -40.61 21.24 9.88
N MET A 543 -41.23 20.06 9.75
CA MET A 543 -42.52 19.73 10.35
C MET A 543 -42.47 19.74 11.90
N ALA A 544 -41.42 19.20 12.51
CA ALA A 544 -41.23 19.23 13.95
C ALA A 544 -41.06 20.67 14.49
N MET A 545 -40.38 21.53 13.72
CA MET A 545 -40.26 22.96 14.05
C MET A 545 -41.62 23.67 13.97
N GLN A 546 -42.43 23.39 12.95
CA GLN A 546 -43.81 23.90 12.86
C GLN A 546 -44.66 23.45 14.07
N LEU A 547 -44.66 22.15 14.40
CA LEU A 547 -45.35 21.59 15.57
C LEU A 547 -44.90 22.25 16.88
N ALA A 548 -43.61 22.55 17.05
CA ALA A 548 -43.11 23.26 18.22
C ALA A 548 -43.67 24.69 18.31
N THR A 549 -43.70 25.44 17.20
CA THR A 549 -44.28 26.79 17.18
C THR A 549 -45.78 26.79 17.48
N GLU A 550 -46.53 25.83 16.95
CA GLU A 550 -47.95 25.65 17.24
C GLU A 550 -48.21 25.25 18.69
N ARG A 551 -47.38 24.38 19.28
CA ARG A 551 -47.44 24.05 20.71
C ARG A 551 -47.26 25.30 21.58
N VAL A 552 -46.30 26.16 21.26
CA VAL A 552 -46.08 27.44 21.97
C VAL A 552 -47.26 28.39 21.79
N ARG A 553 -47.83 28.48 20.57
CA ARG A 553 -49.03 29.27 20.27
C ARG A 553 -50.23 28.83 21.12
N ILE A 554 -50.49 27.52 21.18
CA ILE A 554 -51.57 26.92 21.97
C ILE A 554 -51.33 27.13 23.47
N GLN A 555 -50.10 26.92 23.97
CA GLN A 555 -49.74 27.18 25.37
C GLN A 555 -50.02 28.64 25.77
N LYS A 556 -49.73 29.60 24.90
CA LYS A 556 -50.01 31.03 25.11
C LYS A 556 -51.51 31.32 25.14
N GLN A 557 -52.30 30.70 24.26
CA GLN A 557 -53.77 30.80 24.27
C GLN A 557 -54.37 30.21 25.55
N LEU A 558 -53.90 29.02 25.97
CA LEU A 558 -54.32 28.37 27.21
C LEU A 558 -54.05 29.27 28.43
N ASN A 559 -52.84 29.82 28.56
CA ASN A 559 -52.46 30.70 29.66
C ASN A 559 -53.31 31.98 29.73
N ASN A 560 -53.70 32.55 28.59
CA ASN A 560 -54.61 33.70 28.55
C ASN A 560 -56.02 33.31 29.03
N LEU A 561 -56.56 32.20 28.53
CA LEU A 561 -57.87 31.68 28.93
C LEU A 561 -57.91 31.30 30.43
N THR A 562 -56.82 30.75 30.97
CA THR A 562 -56.68 30.50 32.41
C THR A 562 -56.75 31.80 33.22
N LYS A 563 -56.08 32.87 32.78
CA LYS A 563 -56.16 34.19 33.45
C LYS A 563 -57.58 34.75 33.41
N GLU A 564 -58.25 34.69 32.26
CA GLU A 564 -59.66 35.10 32.14
C GLU A 564 -60.58 34.29 33.07
N ASN A 565 -60.40 32.97 33.13
CA ASN A 565 -61.11 32.11 34.08
C ASN A 565 -60.82 32.49 35.55
N THR A 566 -59.58 32.79 35.94
CA THR A 566 -59.31 33.26 37.31
C THR A 566 -60.01 34.58 37.64
N ILE A 567 -60.08 35.52 36.69
CA ILE A 567 -60.81 36.78 36.84
C ILE A 567 -62.33 36.54 36.95
N LEU A 568 -62.88 35.61 36.14
CA LEU A 568 -64.29 35.24 36.21
C LEU A 568 -64.65 34.54 37.52
N VAL A 569 -63.81 33.61 38.00
CA VAL A 569 -63.99 32.92 39.29
C VAL A 569 -63.96 33.93 40.44
N GLU A 570 -63.04 34.90 40.44
CA GLU A 570 -62.97 35.92 41.48
C GLU A 570 -64.18 36.87 41.43
N LYS A 571 -64.63 37.27 40.24
CA LYS A 571 -65.90 38.01 40.07
C LYS A 571 -67.10 37.22 40.61
N LEU A 572 -67.15 35.91 40.38
CA LEU A 572 -68.21 35.02 40.88
C LEU A 572 -68.13 34.87 42.41
N ARG A 573 -66.92 34.82 42.99
CA ARG A 573 -66.67 34.83 44.43
C ARG A 573 -67.15 36.14 45.07
N ILE A 574 -66.82 37.28 44.49
CA ILE A 574 -67.28 38.61 44.91
C ILE A 574 -68.81 38.71 44.82
N ALA A 575 -69.42 38.26 43.72
CA ALA A 575 -70.86 38.22 43.57
C ALA A 575 -71.53 37.33 44.64
N LYS A 576 -70.96 36.15 44.93
CA LYS A 576 -71.44 35.26 46.00
C LYS A 576 -71.34 35.91 47.39
N ILE A 577 -70.29 36.70 47.65
CA ILE A 577 -70.16 37.46 48.90
C ILE A 577 -71.20 38.60 48.98
N MET A 578 -71.52 39.26 47.86
CA MET A 578 -72.60 40.27 47.83
C MET A 578 -73.98 39.65 48.07
N TYR A 579 -74.30 38.51 47.46
CA TYR A 579 -75.60 37.84 47.63
C TYR A 579 -75.80 37.22 49.02
N ASN A 580 -74.73 36.83 49.73
CA ASN A 580 -74.83 36.26 51.08
C ASN A 580 -75.07 37.30 52.20
N ASN A 581 -75.19 38.59 51.88
CA ASN A 581 -75.48 39.66 52.85
C ASN A 581 -76.96 40.09 52.88
N ILE A 582 -77.86 39.37 52.17
CA ILE A 582 -79.31 39.56 52.27
C ILE A 582 -79.96 38.20 52.53
N ASP A 583 -80.26 37.96 53.81
CA ASP A 583 -81.33 37.12 54.37
C ASP A 583 -81.42 35.61 54.01
N GLY A 584 -81.96 34.83 54.94
CA GLY A 584 -82.77 33.65 54.60
C GLY A 584 -82.09 32.34 54.18
N ASP A 585 -81.59 31.62 55.18
CA ASP A 585 -81.85 30.17 55.37
C ASP A 585 -81.24 29.10 54.42
N ASN A 586 -81.05 27.93 55.02
CA ASN A 586 -80.42 26.70 54.54
C ASN A 586 -80.67 26.26 53.08
N LYS A 587 -79.58 25.95 52.35
CA LYS A 587 -79.34 24.60 51.79
C LYS A 587 -77.93 24.41 51.21
N GLU A 588 -77.38 23.22 51.41
CA GLU A 588 -76.17 22.74 50.75
C GLU A 588 -76.37 22.61 49.23
N ILE A 589 -75.43 23.16 48.45
CA ILE A 589 -75.16 22.67 47.09
C ILE A 589 -73.65 22.45 46.98
N LEU A 590 -73.26 21.18 47.17
CA LEU A 590 -71.94 20.67 46.84
C LEU A 590 -71.73 20.75 45.32
N PHE A 591 -70.80 21.58 44.86
CA PHE A 591 -70.29 21.49 43.50
C PHE A 591 -69.30 20.32 43.41
N SER A 592 -69.80 19.15 43.01
CA SER A 592 -68.99 17.99 42.72
C SER A 592 -68.15 18.21 41.44
N LYS A 593 -66.85 18.43 41.67
CA LYS A 593 -65.69 18.16 40.81
C LYS A 593 -66.00 17.55 39.42
N SER A 594 -65.72 18.31 38.35
CA SER A 594 -65.88 17.88 36.95
C SER A 594 -64.69 17.06 36.43
N ASP A 595 -64.38 15.93 37.06
CA ASP A 595 -63.37 14.98 36.58
C ASP A 595 -64.00 14.03 35.53
N ALA A 596 -64.40 14.54 34.37
CA ALA A 596 -65.14 13.75 33.37
C ALA A 596 -64.81 14.02 31.88
N ILE A 597 -63.78 14.82 31.58
CA ILE A 597 -63.45 15.20 30.18
C ILE A 597 -62.11 14.59 29.70
N SER A 598 -61.21 14.18 30.60
CA SER A 598 -59.92 13.58 30.25
C SER A 598 -60.01 12.15 29.67
N ALA A 599 -61.07 11.40 29.96
CA ALA A 599 -61.17 9.98 29.61
C ALA A 599 -61.62 9.71 28.15
N THR A 600 -62.28 10.67 27.49
CA THR A 600 -62.93 10.44 26.17
C THR A 600 -62.03 10.81 24.99
N CYS A 601 -60.95 11.56 25.21
CA CYS A 601 -60.05 12.00 24.13
C CYS A 601 -58.92 11.00 23.82
N ALA A 602 -58.60 10.08 24.74
CA ALA A 602 -57.53 9.10 24.55
C ALA A 602 -57.90 7.95 23.59
N LYS A 603 -59.17 7.52 23.59
CA LYS A 603 -59.58 6.27 22.92
C LYS A 603 -59.68 6.33 21.39
N THR A 604 -59.78 7.52 20.79
CA THR A 604 -59.93 7.67 19.34
C THR A 604 -58.61 7.82 18.58
N TYR A 605 -57.47 7.93 19.27
CA TYR A 605 -56.16 8.09 18.64
C TYR A 605 -55.39 6.77 18.50
N GLU A 606 -55.60 5.83 19.42
CA GLU A 606 -54.84 4.56 19.49
C GLU A 606 -55.30 3.53 18.44
N GLU A 607 -56.60 3.53 18.11
CA GLU A 607 -57.21 2.59 17.15
C GLU A 607 -56.95 2.98 15.67
N ALA A 608 -56.75 4.27 15.39
CA ALA A 608 -56.46 4.76 14.03
C ALA A 608 -54.99 4.57 13.60
N VAL A 609 -54.06 4.59 14.55
CA VAL A 609 -52.61 4.42 14.28
C VAL A 609 -52.25 2.94 14.07
N THR A 610 -52.84 2.05 14.85
CA THR A 610 -52.59 0.60 14.78
C THR A 610 -53.07 -0.01 13.45
N GLY A 611 -54.27 0.31 12.97
CA GLY A 611 -54.82 -0.21 11.71
C GLY A 611 -54.14 0.30 10.42
N SER A 612 -53.30 1.35 10.51
CA SER A 612 -52.51 1.89 9.40
C SER A 612 -51.12 1.25 9.30
N LEU A 613 -50.48 1.04 10.46
CA LEU A 613 -49.13 0.47 10.55
C LEU A 613 -49.06 -0.97 10.00
N ASP A 614 -50.07 -1.78 10.32
CA ASP A 614 -50.10 -3.21 10.00
C ASP A 614 -50.18 -3.47 8.48
N LYS A 615 -50.97 -2.67 7.76
CA LYS A 615 -51.09 -2.72 6.28
C LYS A 615 -49.79 -2.28 5.59
N SER A 616 -49.08 -1.32 6.16
CA SER A 616 -47.76 -0.88 5.66
C SER A 616 -46.73 -1.99 5.81
N LEU A 617 -46.70 -2.66 6.97
CA LEU A 617 -45.79 -3.76 7.26
C LEU A 617 -46.04 -4.96 6.32
N GLN A 618 -47.31 -5.32 6.11
CA GLN A 618 -47.70 -6.44 5.26
C GLN A 618 -47.33 -6.21 3.78
N ALA A 619 -47.47 -4.97 3.28
CA ALA A 619 -47.05 -4.59 1.93
C ALA A 619 -45.52 -4.62 1.75
N ALA A 620 -44.76 -4.16 2.76
CA ALA A 620 -43.29 -4.19 2.73
C ALA A 620 -42.74 -5.63 2.71
N ILE A 621 -43.31 -6.52 3.53
CA ILE A 621 -42.92 -7.94 3.58
C ILE A 621 -43.24 -8.65 2.24
N ALA A 622 -44.40 -8.38 1.64
CA ALA A 622 -44.76 -8.94 0.33
C ALA A 622 -43.78 -8.53 -0.79
N SER A 623 -43.35 -7.26 -0.80
CA SER A 623 -42.35 -6.75 -1.76
C SER A 623 -40.98 -7.40 -1.57
N LEU A 624 -40.54 -7.58 -0.31
CA LEU A 624 -39.26 -8.23 -0.01
C LEU A 624 -39.24 -9.68 -0.50
N LEU A 625 -40.30 -10.46 -0.21
CA LEU A 625 -40.43 -11.85 -0.63
C LEU A 625 -40.48 -12.01 -2.16
N PHE A 626 -41.17 -11.11 -2.86
CA PHE A 626 -41.23 -11.13 -4.33
C PHE A 626 -39.85 -10.94 -4.97
N ASN A 627 -39.07 -9.96 -4.48
CA ASN A 627 -37.71 -9.72 -4.97
C ASN A 627 -36.75 -10.88 -4.67
N THR A 628 -36.86 -11.51 -3.50
CA THR A 628 -36.06 -12.70 -3.14
C THR A 628 -36.41 -13.93 -3.99
N LEU A 629 -37.68 -14.13 -4.33
CA LEU A 629 -38.11 -15.20 -5.25
C LEU A 629 -37.60 -14.96 -6.68
N LEU A 630 -37.69 -13.73 -7.17
CA LEU A 630 -37.23 -13.36 -8.52
C LEU A 630 -35.70 -13.52 -8.68
N PHE A 631 -34.94 -13.24 -7.63
CA PHE A 631 -33.48 -13.41 -7.62
C PHE A 631 -33.06 -14.89 -7.69
N ASN A 632 -33.77 -15.77 -6.96
CA ASN A 632 -33.48 -17.21 -6.97
C ASN A 632 -33.89 -17.89 -8.29
N PHE A 633 -34.97 -17.44 -8.94
CA PHE A 633 -35.43 -18.04 -10.20
C PHE A 633 -34.48 -17.81 -11.38
N LYS A 634 -33.63 -16.77 -11.34
CA LYS A 634 -32.70 -16.42 -12.42
C LYS A 634 -31.41 -17.29 -12.44
N TRP A 635 -31.21 -18.15 -11.45
CA TRP A 635 -30.02 -19.01 -11.32
C TRP A 635 -30.17 -20.42 -11.91
N LEU A 636 -31.32 -20.75 -12.52
CA LEU A 636 -31.65 -22.10 -12.99
C LEU A 636 -31.89 -22.19 -14.51
N ASP A 637 -31.08 -21.50 -15.32
CA ASP A 637 -31.00 -21.76 -16.75
C ASP A 637 -29.54 -21.86 -17.20
N LYS A 638 -29.20 -22.99 -17.83
CA LYS A 638 -27.86 -23.31 -18.35
C LYS A 638 -27.99 -24.12 -19.65
N PRO A 639 -27.61 -23.53 -20.80
CA PRO A 639 -27.04 -24.24 -21.93
C PRO A 639 -25.54 -23.85 -22.06
N SER A 640 -24.58 -24.72 -22.34
CA SER A 640 -24.51 -25.87 -23.26
C SER A 640 -24.42 -25.46 -24.73
N GLU A 641 -23.16 -25.27 -25.15
CA GLU A 641 -22.57 -25.70 -26.44
C GLU A 641 -22.82 -24.98 -27.79
N GLU A 642 -21.78 -25.13 -28.62
CA GLU A 642 -21.63 -24.93 -30.07
C GLU A 642 -21.59 -23.52 -30.71
N ALA A 643 -20.53 -23.33 -31.50
CA ALA A 643 -20.39 -22.28 -32.52
C ALA A 643 -21.01 -22.76 -33.86
N PRO A 644 -21.21 -21.87 -34.85
CA PRO A 644 -20.16 -21.81 -35.89
C PRO A 644 -19.92 -20.45 -36.57
N ILE A 645 -18.88 -20.45 -37.40
CA ILE A 645 -18.24 -19.37 -38.16
C ILE A 645 -19.10 -18.80 -39.32
N ARG A 646 -19.01 -17.48 -39.60
CA ARG A 646 -18.89 -16.96 -40.99
C ARG A 646 -18.42 -15.50 -41.11
N GLU A 647 -17.74 -15.22 -42.22
CA GLU A 647 -17.05 -13.97 -42.57
C GLU A 647 -17.94 -12.94 -43.31
N THR A 648 -17.58 -11.65 -43.26
CA THR A 648 -17.45 -10.65 -44.36
C THR A 648 -17.52 -9.21 -43.80
N LYS A 649 -17.03 -8.11 -44.39
CA LYS A 649 -15.97 -7.74 -45.36
C LYS A 649 -16.28 -6.28 -45.79
N MET A 650 -15.36 -5.32 -45.56
CA MET A 650 -15.34 -3.95 -46.14
C MET A 650 -16.53 -3.02 -45.72
N ARG A 651 -16.51 -1.68 -45.86
CA ARG A 651 -15.62 -0.72 -46.57
C ARG A 651 -15.74 0.71 -45.96
N SER A 652 -14.68 1.53 -46.08
CA SER A 652 -14.61 3.02 -46.30
C SER A 652 -15.65 4.00 -45.69
N SER A 653 -15.34 5.26 -45.33
CA SER A 653 -14.46 6.23 -46.02
C SER A 653 -14.13 7.46 -45.14
N PHE A 654 -13.03 8.18 -45.43
CA PHE A 654 -12.86 9.67 -45.57
C PHE A 654 -13.84 10.62 -44.81
N SER A 655 -13.45 11.77 -44.24
CA SER A 655 -12.48 12.81 -44.64
C SER A 655 -12.41 13.92 -43.53
N GLU A 656 -11.54 14.95 -43.47
CA GLU A 656 -10.35 15.42 -44.24
C GLU A 656 -9.60 16.55 -43.46
N ASN A 657 -8.39 16.94 -43.92
CA ASN A 657 -7.80 18.32 -43.90
C ASN A 657 -7.44 19.05 -42.57
N SER A 658 -6.37 19.86 -42.50
CA SER A 658 -5.29 20.18 -43.48
C SER A 658 -4.06 20.88 -42.85
N ALA A 659 -2.87 20.61 -43.41
CA ALA A 659 -1.74 21.51 -43.79
C ALA A 659 -1.23 22.66 -42.86
N ASP A 660 0.02 23.16 -42.90
CA ASP A 660 1.37 22.74 -43.37
C ASP A 660 2.37 23.89 -42.99
N VAL A 661 3.65 23.84 -43.42
CA VAL A 661 4.61 24.97 -43.64
C VAL A 661 5.72 25.26 -42.58
N LYS A 662 6.82 24.49 -42.72
CA LYS A 662 8.22 24.93 -43.06
C LYS A 662 9.11 25.89 -42.21
N VAL A 663 10.39 25.42 -42.05
CA VAL A 663 11.71 26.08 -42.34
C VAL A 663 12.61 26.67 -41.20
N SER A 664 13.60 25.87 -40.81
CA SER A 664 15.09 26.03 -40.78
C SER A 664 15.81 27.41 -40.62
N LYS A 665 16.76 27.51 -39.66
CA LYS A 665 18.26 27.54 -39.88
C LYS A 665 19.15 27.91 -38.65
N SER A 666 20.20 27.10 -38.39
CA SER A 666 21.62 27.42 -37.98
C SER A 666 21.96 28.48 -36.86
N LYS A 667 23.07 28.46 -36.10
CA LYS A 667 24.42 27.84 -36.21
C LYS A 667 25.26 28.02 -34.90
N ALA A 668 26.15 27.08 -34.53
CA ALA A 668 27.50 27.23 -33.88
C ALA A 668 27.72 28.07 -32.57
N LEU A 669 28.72 27.85 -31.69
CA LEU A 669 29.67 26.76 -31.35
C LEU A 669 30.51 27.16 -30.09
N LYS A 670 31.04 26.17 -29.32
CA LYS A 670 32.12 26.19 -28.29
C LYS A 670 31.72 26.41 -26.82
N LYS A 671 32.48 25.95 -25.81
CA LYS A 671 33.28 24.71 -25.51
C LYS A 671 33.84 24.89 -24.06
N VAL A 672 34.29 23.80 -23.42
CA VAL A 672 35.01 23.66 -22.12
C VAL A 672 34.04 23.33 -20.98
N GLU A 673 33.90 22.10 -20.43
CA GLU A 673 34.80 20.94 -20.20
C GLU A 673 35.54 20.99 -18.84
N THR A 674 35.12 20.16 -17.87
CA THR A 674 35.94 19.07 -17.29
C THR A 674 35.24 18.38 -16.09
N ARG A 675 35.68 17.14 -15.79
CA ARG A 675 35.48 16.34 -14.55
C ARG A 675 34.15 15.59 -14.36
N HIS A 676 33.99 14.44 -15.04
CA HIS A 676 33.62 13.19 -14.33
C HIS A 676 34.10 11.86 -14.94
N SER A 677 35.10 11.87 -15.83
CA SER A 677 35.46 10.68 -16.65
C SER A 677 36.66 9.85 -16.16
N SER A 678 37.34 10.19 -15.06
CA SER A 678 38.58 9.49 -14.67
C SER A 678 38.38 8.15 -13.94
N ARG A 679 37.21 7.89 -13.33
CA ARG A 679 37.01 6.68 -12.51
C ARG A 679 36.78 5.41 -13.34
N ILE A 680 36.01 5.49 -14.43
CA ILE A 680 35.65 4.31 -15.24
C ILE A 680 36.89 3.76 -15.98
N CYS A 681 37.73 4.62 -16.56
CA CYS A 681 38.94 4.18 -17.25
C CYS A 681 39.96 3.53 -16.30
N ILE A 682 40.07 4.00 -15.06
CA ILE A 682 40.95 3.39 -14.04
C ILE A 682 40.42 2.02 -13.64
N PHE A 683 39.11 1.85 -13.43
CA PHE A 683 38.52 0.53 -13.14
C PHE A 683 38.71 -0.46 -14.28
N MET A 684 38.51 -0.05 -15.55
CA MET A 684 38.76 -0.92 -16.70
C MET A 684 40.23 -1.30 -16.84
N ALA A 685 41.17 -0.35 -16.64
CA ALA A 685 42.60 -0.65 -16.66
C ALA A 685 43.01 -1.65 -15.56
N ILE A 686 42.48 -1.49 -14.35
CA ILE A 686 42.72 -2.43 -13.23
C ILE A 686 42.12 -3.81 -13.52
N PHE A 687 40.92 -3.87 -14.12
CA PHE A 687 40.26 -5.14 -14.47
C PHE A 687 41.02 -5.91 -15.56
N VAL A 688 41.52 -5.22 -16.59
CA VAL A 688 42.38 -5.81 -17.63
C VAL A 688 43.73 -6.28 -17.06
N LEU A 689 44.31 -5.53 -16.12
CA LEU A 689 45.52 -5.96 -15.39
C LEU A 689 45.28 -7.21 -14.53
N LEU A 690 44.15 -7.28 -13.81
CA LEU A 690 43.79 -8.45 -13.01
C LEU A 690 43.50 -9.69 -13.87
N LEU A 691 42.85 -9.53 -15.03
CA LEU A 691 42.64 -10.62 -15.99
C LEU A 691 43.96 -11.12 -16.59
N SER A 692 44.88 -10.24 -16.98
CA SER A 692 46.17 -10.63 -17.53
C SER A 692 47.09 -11.26 -16.47
N VAL A 693 47.10 -10.78 -15.22
CA VAL A 693 47.79 -11.44 -14.10
C VAL A 693 47.17 -12.81 -13.79
N SER A 694 45.84 -12.96 -13.86
CA SER A 694 45.17 -14.24 -13.64
C SER A 694 45.45 -15.25 -14.77
N ALA A 695 45.52 -14.78 -16.03
CA ALA A 695 45.92 -15.61 -17.16
C ALA A 695 47.37 -16.08 -17.05
N ILE A 696 48.30 -15.21 -16.62
CA ILE A 696 49.70 -15.58 -16.34
C ILE A 696 49.79 -16.58 -15.17
N TYR A 697 48.97 -16.41 -14.12
CA TYR A 697 48.93 -17.34 -12.99
C TYR A 697 48.40 -18.73 -13.38
N LEU A 698 47.36 -18.80 -14.20
CA LEU A 698 46.83 -20.05 -14.76
C LEU A 698 47.82 -20.74 -15.72
N PHE A 699 48.51 -19.98 -16.57
CA PHE A 699 49.56 -20.54 -17.43
C PHE A 699 50.78 -21.05 -16.64
N ASN A 700 51.15 -20.39 -15.54
CA ASN A 700 52.23 -20.87 -14.67
C ASN A 700 51.82 -22.09 -13.82
N GLN A 701 50.55 -22.23 -13.41
CA GLN A 701 50.09 -23.44 -12.71
C GLN A 701 50.13 -24.70 -13.60
N ASN A 702 49.88 -24.56 -14.90
CA ASN A 702 49.92 -25.68 -15.85
C ASN A 702 51.33 -26.14 -16.25
N PHE A 703 52.40 -25.50 -15.77
CA PHE A 703 53.79 -25.85 -16.11
C PHE A 703 54.51 -26.70 -15.06
N GLN A 704 53.81 -27.19 -14.03
CA GLN A 704 54.43 -27.87 -12.88
C GLN A 704 53.85 -29.26 -12.56
N PHE A 705 53.63 -30.10 -13.58
CA PHE A 705 53.52 -31.55 -13.41
C PHE A 705 53.97 -32.32 -14.66
N GLY A 706 54.95 -33.23 -14.51
CA GLY A 706 55.08 -34.40 -15.39
C GLY A 706 56.06 -34.34 -16.59
N PHE A 707 57.34 -34.06 -16.36
CA PHE A 707 58.41 -34.55 -17.25
C PHE A 707 59.54 -35.17 -16.41
N ASP A 708 59.38 -36.45 -16.08
CA ASP A 708 60.45 -37.37 -15.67
C ASP A 708 60.43 -38.54 -16.65
N GLY A 709 61.57 -38.80 -17.30
CA GLY A 709 61.64 -39.74 -18.43
C GLY A 709 62.12 -41.14 -18.06
N GLN A 710 61.93 -42.09 -18.97
CA GLN A 710 62.73 -43.32 -19.03
C GLN A 710 63.06 -43.69 -20.48
N LEU A 711 64.34 -43.98 -20.72
CA LEU A 711 64.85 -44.59 -21.95
C LEU A 711 64.59 -46.11 -21.94
N SER A 712 64.31 -46.67 -23.13
CA SER A 712 64.43 -48.08 -23.61
C SER A 712 63.18 -48.45 -24.43
N SER A 713 63.22 -49.29 -25.47
CA SER A 713 64.30 -49.82 -26.31
C SER A 713 63.68 -50.39 -27.59
N TRP A 714 64.37 -50.37 -28.74
CA TRP A 714 64.00 -51.18 -29.91
C TRP A 714 64.04 -52.69 -29.58
N PRO A 715 63.20 -53.50 -30.24
CA PRO A 715 63.64 -54.17 -31.47
C PRO A 715 63.07 -53.58 -32.77
#